data_AF-A0A5J4KBZ6-F1
#
_entry.id   AF-A0A5J4KBZ6-F1
#
_cell.length_a   1.000
_cell.length_b   1.000
_cell.length_c   1.000
_cell.angle_alpha   90.00
_cell.angle_beta   90.00
_cell.angle_gamma   90.00
#
_symmetry.space_group_name_H-M   'P 1'
#
loop_
_entity.id
_entity.type
_entity.pdbx_description
1 polymer ?
#
loop_
_entity_poly.entity_id
_entity_poly.type
_entity_poly.pdbx_seq_one_letter_code
_entity_poly.pdbx_strand_id
1 'polypeptide(L)'
;MARPVKLFYVYAREDRPFLERLEQHLVLLERQGLLATWHDGALLPGSDWRRVIRQQLEQAQLILLLISPAFMASDYCYGVEMQRALERQRRDQAQVVPILLRPVVWEGAPFAHLQVLPANARPISTWANQDAAFAEVVGGLRRVIAYIMEQEDQRVYNRAQQHALRKGSSSVAAEVLISTPAALTPTLLKRAIERYRKQLRSYEGFATHELALRTAFQRLLEETASAVNLKLIPEQTLPNGLRPDGVLRDVNEFFIRGLWEAKAPHLDLEREVQRKIEAGYPLRNTLFENSRRAILYQDGQRLLFNLDDDSELRDLLTRFLTYSEPQIARFEAAVEEFQDRIPELAARLLEIIQQEATQNRAFIAALNDFTTLCRSNLNPQISQAEITEMLVQHLLTERLFRTVFDNPDFVSRNVIAAQIEQVIRALTSRAFNRQEFLRSLDHFYLAIEEAARSIRDWTERQRFLNTVYERFFQGFSVSKADTYGIVYTPQEIVDFMVASVDEALQREFGCSLATPGVKILDPCTGTGNFVVNILKRLPRGALRQKYAEDLFCNEIMLLPYYIASLNIEHAYYERMGEYEPFPGICFVDTLELAERVSSNGGTVVRQPRLYFVEENTQRVLREKEADIMVIIGNPPYNVGQKRENENNKNRPYQLLDQRIRDTYVRDSQATNRNMLYDAYVRFFRWASDRLRGRDGIVCFVSNNSFIDQIAFDGMRHHLLQDFTHIYHLDLHGNVRRNPRLSGTTHNVFGIQVGVGITLAIRAAHQQERRLSYYRVPEDWRKEEKLNFLREKRSMGQIPWQRLQPATPRHWLAPQSAPEWSTFLPLGTKEGKRAATSERESDHLTLFAAYSLGIQTSRDVWVYDFDRSQLISKVQQMIEVYNNDLARWQRANKPADLDSFVSADETKIKWSSRLKEYFLRQVEARFQATSIRRALYRPFTSMYLYFDPLLNQRQGLWPRLLPTPVSEEENRLICVPGPGNRKPFGCLATNHITDFDLAFEKIQCFPFYVYGKDGNRQENITDGALALFQRHYGSQVSKWDLFHYAYAILHHPAYRERYAERLKYELPRLPLLKRNEAFRAAVSLGRQLLELHIHYERVDPYSLREIEDERFSYRDNRHIERLRLSPDRRTIQVSPGLTLADVPEDCFRYVLGHRSALEWVLEQYQLRRDQRSGIVLDPNRPDDPDYIVRLLKQVVTVSLQTLTLVEELEQAVTPEDWQAAFPSA
;
A
#
# COMPACT_ATOMS: atom_id res chain seq x y z
N MET A 1 26.08 -0.81 -9.08
CA MET A 1 27.38 -1.31 -8.59
C MET A 1 28.44 -0.29 -8.97
N ALA A 2 29.21 0.23 -7.99
CA ALA A 2 30.37 1.08 -8.25
C ALA A 2 31.43 0.28 -9.04
N ARG A 3 32.20 0.93 -9.90
CA ARG A 3 33.27 0.26 -10.65
C ARG A 3 34.47 0.03 -9.71
N PRO A 4 35.12 -1.15 -9.74
CA PRO A 4 36.30 -1.40 -8.92
C PRO A 4 37.43 -0.43 -9.27
N VAL A 5 38.22 -0.02 -8.25
CA VAL A 5 39.43 0.77 -8.44
C VAL A 5 40.46 -0.09 -9.16
N LYS A 6 40.96 0.38 -10.31
CA LYS A 6 41.99 -0.31 -11.09
C LYS A 6 43.36 -0.06 -10.48
N LEU A 7 44.02 -1.15 -10.09
CA LEU A 7 45.34 -1.16 -9.49
C LEU A 7 46.41 -1.63 -10.50
N PHE A 8 47.52 -0.91 -10.56
CA PHE A 8 48.70 -1.26 -11.33
C PHE A 8 49.97 -1.30 -10.45
N TYR A 9 50.85 -2.27 -10.70
CA TYR A 9 52.11 -2.42 -9.97
C TYR A 9 53.30 -2.00 -10.84
N VAL A 10 54.18 -1.16 -10.30
CA VAL A 10 55.50 -0.88 -10.86
C VAL A 10 56.50 -1.64 -10.00
N TYR A 11 57.17 -2.65 -10.59
CA TYR A 11 58.05 -3.54 -9.85
C TYR A 11 59.17 -4.09 -10.74
N ALA A 12 60.35 -4.36 -10.16
CA ALA A 12 61.40 -5.07 -10.86
C ALA A 12 61.08 -6.57 -10.91
N ARG A 13 61.47 -7.27 -11.99
CA ARG A 13 61.14 -8.70 -12.18
C ARG A 13 61.61 -9.58 -11.02
N GLU A 14 62.72 -9.20 -10.40
CA GLU A 14 63.33 -9.85 -9.23
C GLU A 14 62.43 -9.80 -7.98
N ASP A 15 61.49 -8.85 -7.91
CA ASP A 15 60.56 -8.68 -6.78
C ASP A 15 59.22 -9.38 -6.99
N ARG A 16 59.05 -10.14 -8.09
CA ARG A 16 57.82 -10.90 -8.38
C ARG A 16 57.32 -11.75 -7.20
N PRO A 17 58.16 -12.46 -6.42
CA PRO A 17 57.68 -13.23 -5.27
C PRO A 17 57.00 -12.37 -4.19
N PHE A 18 57.40 -11.11 -4.03
CA PHE A 18 56.74 -10.18 -3.10
C PHE A 18 55.42 -9.65 -3.67
N LEU A 19 55.35 -9.44 -4.99
CA LEU A 19 54.11 -9.09 -5.68
C LEU A 19 53.06 -10.19 -5.52
N GLU A 20 53.40 -11.44 -5.83
CA GLU A 20 52.46 -12.57 -5.75
C GLU A 20 51.91 -12.76 -4.33
N ARG A 21 52.75 -12.53 -3.30
CA ARG A 21 52.29 -12.53 -1.91
C ARG A 21 51.39 -11.34 -1.59
N LEU A 22 51.73 -10.14 -2.04
CA LEU A 22 50.86 -8.97 -1.86
C LEU A 22 49.48 -9.20 -2.50
N GLU A 23 49.41 -9.80 -3.69
CA GLU A 23 48.15 -10.14 -4.36
C GLU A 23 47.30 -11.10 -3.54
N GLN A 24 47.90 -12.13 -2.93
CA GLN A 24 47.18 -13.04 -2.02
C GLN A 24 46.49 -12.31 -0.86
N HIS A 25 47.13 -11.26 -0.32
CA HIS A 25 46.56 -10.42 0.72
C HIS A 25 45.50 -9.43 0.21
N LEU A 26 45.51 -9.11 -1.09
CA LEU A 26 44.54 -8.22 -1.75
C LEU A 26 43.26 -8.94 -2.24
N VAL A 27 43.24 -10.28 -2.31
CA VAL A 27 42.08 -11.08 -2.80
C VAL A 27 40.76 -10.71 -2.13
N LEU A 28 40.77 -10.36 -0.84
CA LEU A 28 39.54 -9.95 -0.15
C LEU A 28 38.96 -8.65 -0.75
N LEU A 29 39.81 -7.70 -1.15
CA LEU A 29 39.38 -6.45 -1.78
C LEU A 29 38.87 -6.67 -3.21
N GLU A 30 39.46 -7.62 -3.93
CA GLU A 30 38.97 -8.02 -5.26
C GLU A 30 37.61 -8.72 -5.17
N ARG A 31 37.43 -9.66 -4.22
CA ARG A 31 36.15 -10.35 -3.99
C ARG A 31 35.04 -9.42 -3.51
N GLN A 32 35.40 -8.34 -2.81
CA GLN A 32 34.49 -7.27 -2.44
C GLN A 32 34.14 -6.34 -3.63
N GLY A 33 34.75 -6.54 -4.80
CA GLY A 33 34.54 -5.71 -5.98
C GLY A 33 35.09 -4.30 -5.83
N LEU A 34 35.97 -4.05 -4.85
CA LEU A 34 36.54 -2.73 -4.56
C LEU A 34 37.81 -2.47 -5.38
N LEU A 35 38.51 -3.53 -5.76
CA LEU A 35 39.81 -3.48 -6.43
C LEU A 35 39.80 -4.41 -7.64
N ALA A 36 40.38 -3.96 -8.75
CA ALA A 36 40.67 -4.79 -9.91
C ALA A 36 42.16 -4.68 -10.21
N THR A 37 42.91 -5.76 -10.02
CA THR A 37 44.36 -5.80 -10.19
C THR A 37 44.74 -6.23 -11.60
N TRP A 38 45.89 -5.76 -12.06
CA TRP A 38 46.49 -6.22 -13.30
C TRP A 38 48.02 -6.26 -13.12
N HIS A 39 48.64 -7.34 -13.60
CA HIS A 39 50.09 -7.44 -13.72
C HIS A 39 50.48 -8.12 -15.05
N ASP A 40 51.76 -8.01 -15.41
CA ASP A 40 52.33 -8.44 -16.68
C ASP A 40 52.25 -9.96 -16.98
N GLY A 41 51.89 -10.79 -15.99
CA GLY A 41 51.67 -12.23 -16.16
C GLY A 41 50.45 -12.58 -17.03
N ALA A 42 49.57 -11.62 -17.31
CA ALA A 42 48.41 -11.76 -18.19
C ALA A 42 48.69 -11.39 -19.66
N LEU A 43 49.94 -11.08 -20.04
CA LEU A 43 50.30 -10.72 -21.41
C LEU A 43 50.30 -11.96 -22.33
N LEU A 44 49.59 -11.87 -23.45
CA LEU A 44 49.60 -12.90 -24.50
C LEU A 44 50.97 -12.94 -25.20
N PRO A 45 51.60 -14.12 -25.40
CA PRO A 45 52.84 -14.24 -26.17
C PRO A 45 52.71 -13.59 -27.56
N GLY A 46 53.64 -12.70 -27.92
CA GLY A 46 53.63 -11.96 -29.19
C GLY A 46 52.98 -10.57 -29.15
N SER A 47 52.40 -10.15 -28.02
CA SER A 47 51.87 -8.78 -27.85
C SER A 47 52.99 -7.75 -27.57
N ASP A 48 52.83 -6.52 -28.08
CA ASP A 48 53.73 -5.39 -27.77
C ASP A 48 53.56 -5.01 -26.29
N TRP A 49 54.36 -5.66 -25.45
CA TRP A 49 54.28 -5.57 -24.00
C TRP A 49 54.43 -4.13 -23.50
N ARG A 50 55.27 -3.30 -24.15
CA ARG A 50 55.45 -1.89 -23.76
C ARG A 50 54.17 -1.08 -23.96
N ARG A 51 53.45 -1.33 -25.05
CA ARG A 51 52.18 -0.66 -25.35
C ARG A 51 51.08 -1.06 -24.36
N VAL A 52 50.97 -2.34 -24.03
CA VAL A 52 49.94 -2.86 -23.10
C VAL A 52 50.18 -2.38 -21.67
N ILE A 53 51.43 -2.46 -21.19
CA ILE A 53 51.83 -1.95 -19.88
C ILE A 53 51.52 -0.45 -19.76
N ARG A 54 51.90 0.35 -20.77
CA ARG A 54 51.58 1.78 -20.79
C ARG A 54 50.06 2.02 -20.73
N GLN A 55 49.28 1.26 -21.48
CA GLN A 55 47.82 1.41 -21.49
C GLN A 55 47.19 1.10 -20.12
N GLN A 56 47.69 0.08 -19.41
CA GLN A 56 47.19 -0.27 -18.08
C GLN A 56 47.59 0.77 -17.03
N LEU A 57 48.83 1.25 -17.08
CA LEU A 57 49.30 2.38 -16.25
C LEU A 57 48.44 3.63 -16.47
N GLU A 58 48.02 3.91 -17.71
CA GLU A 58 47.14 5.06 -18.03
C GLU A 58 45.70 4.90 -17.55
N GLN A 59 45.24 3.67 -17.30
CA GLN A 59 43.88 3.40 -16.83
C GLN A 59 43.79 3.21 -15.32
N ALA A 60 44.92 3.00 -14.64
CA ALA A 60 44.97 2.76 -13.22
C ALA A 60 44.61 4.04 -12.43
N GLN A 61 43.74 3.86 -11.43
CA GLN A 61 43.41 4.89 -10.44
C GLN A 61 44.31 4.76 -9.19
N LEU A 62 44.86 3.57 -8.94
CA LEU A 62 45.84 3.30 -7.89
C LEU A 62 47.10 2.68 -8.50
N ILE A 63 48.27 3.19 -8.13
CA ILE A 63 49.56 2.70 -8.63
C ILE A 63 50.49 2.40 -7.44
N LEU A 64 51.04 1.19 -7.38
CA LEU A 64 51.96 0.78 -6.31
C LEU A 64 53.39 0.70 -6.82
N LEU A 65 54.31 1.39 -6.15
CA LEU A 65 55.74 1.29 -6.45
C LEU A 65 56.36 0.28 -5.49
N LEU A 66 56.78 -0.88 -5.97
CA LEU A 66 57.37 -1.92 -5.14
C LEU A 66 58.88 -1.69 -5.01
N ILE A 67 59.27 -0.95 -3.97
CA ILE A 67 60.60 -0.39 -3.79
C ILE A 67 61.58 -1.44 -3.23
N SER A 68 62.65 -1.68 -3.98
CA SER A 68 63.75 -2.59 -3.65
C SER A 68 65.06 -2.10 -4.30
N PRO A 69 66.24 -2.68 -3.96
CA PRO A 69 67.47 -2.39 -4.70
C PRO A 69 67.36 -2.66 -6.21
N ALA A 70 66.59 -3.67 -6.64
CA ALA A 70 66.38 -3.99 -8.05
C ALA A 70 65.47 -2.97 -8.75
N PHE A 71 64.43 -2.48 -8.05
CA PHE A 71 63.60 -1.38 -8.52
C PHE A 71 64.43 -0.12 -8.76
N MET A 72 65.30 0.23 -7.80
CA MET A 72 66.15 1.43 -7.88
C MET A 72 67.23 1.32 -8.96
N ALA A 73 67.69 0.12 -9.29
CA ALA A 73 68.68 -0.13 -10.35
C ALA A 73 68.07 -0.25 -11.76
N SER A 74 66.75 -0.29 -11.90
CA SER A 74 66.07 -0.49 -13.19
C SER A 74 65.82 0.84 -13.92
N ASP A 75 66.51 1.07 -15.04
CA ASP A 75 66.29 2.25 -15.90
C ASP A 75 64.83 2.39 -16.36
N TYR A 76 64.12 1.27 -16.51
CA TYR A 76 62.74 1.26 -16.98
C TYR A 76 61.74 1.52 -15.83
N CYS A 77 61.84 0.80 -14.71
CA CYS A 77 60.93 0.99 -13.57
C CYS A 77 61.11 2.38 -12.93
N TYR A 78 62.37 2.76 -12.67
CA TYR A 78 62.72 4.03 -12.05
C TYR A 78 62.64 5.20 -13.05
N GLY A 79 63.19 5.06 -14.26
CA GLY A 79 63.31 6.15 -15.22
C GLY A 79 62.06 6.43 -16.04
N VAL A 80 61.17 5.44 -16.24
CA VAL A 80 60.00 5.57 -17.14
C VAL A 80 58.68 5.42 -16.39
N GLU A 81 58.42 4.27 -15.77
CA GLU A 81 57.11 3.96 -15.19
C GLU A 81 56.82 4.77 -13.93
N MET A 82 57.79 4.87 -13.02
CA MET A 82 57.69 5.68 -11.81
C MET A 82 57.51 7.16 -12.13
N GLN A 83 58.27 7.72 -13.08
CA GLN A 83 58.13 9.12 -13.48
C GLN A 83 56.73 9.39 -14.03
N ARG A 84 56.20 8.47 -14.84
CA ARG A 84 54.85 8.59 -15.38
C ARG A 84 53.77 8.45 -14.30
N ALA A 85 53.95 7.55 -13.34
CA ALA A 85 53.05 7.41 -12.20
C ALA A 85 52.98 8.72 -11.38
N LEU A 86 54.14 9.31 -11.06
CA LEU A 86 54.21 10.58 -10.31
C LEU A 86 53.64 11.78 -11.10
N GLU A 87 53.77 11.79 -12.44
CA GLU A 87 53.10 12.78 -13.29
C GLU A 87 51.57 12.68 -13.19
N ARG A 88 51.02 11.46 -13.21
CA ARG A 88 49.58 11.22 -13.08
C ARG A 88 49.06 11.62 -11.70
N GLN A 89 49.84 11.41 -10.64
CA GLN A 89 49.46 11.89 -9.32
C GLN A 89 49.44 13.41 -9.24
N ARG A 90 50.43 14.10 -9.79
CA ARG A 90 50.45 15.58 -9.84
C ARG A 90 49.27 16.19 -10.60
N ARG A 91 48.59 15.40 -11.43
CA ARG A 91 47.40 15.80 -12.19
C ARG A 91 46.08 15.31 -11.58
N ASP A 92 46.12 14.74 -10.36
CA ASP A 92 44.97 14.12 -9.69
C ASP A 92 44.26 13.04 -10.53
N GLN A 93 45.04 12.31 -11.35
CA GLN A 93 44.54 11.25 -12.23
C GLN A 93 44.69 9.84 -11.65
N ALA A 94 45.65 9.64 -10.73
CA ALA A 94 45.87 8.39 -10.02
C ALA A 94 46.57 8.64 -8.69
N GLN A 95 46.31 7.81 -7.68
CA GLN A 95 47.06 7.83 -6.43
C GLN A 95 48.28 6.89 -6.54
N VAL A 96 49.47 7.36 -6.16
CA VAL A 96 50.70 6.55 -6.13
C VAL A 96 51.09 6.26 -4.67
N VAL A 97 51.39 4.99 -4.38
CA VAL A 97 51.80 4.56 -3.04
C VAL A 97 53.08 3.73 -3.13
N PRO A 98 54.21 4.19 -2.57
CA PRO A 98 55.42 3.39 -2.48
C PRO A 98 55.31 2.33 -1.38
N ILE A 99 55.66 1.09 -1.70
CA ILE A 99 55.70 -0.05 -0.78
C ILE A 99 57.16 -0.51 -0.66
N LEU A 100 57.75 -0.40 0.52
CA LEU A 100 59.13 -0.74 0.78
C LEU A 100 59.28 -2.25 1.00
N LEU A 101 59.78 -2.96 -0.02
CA LEU A 101 59.93 -4.41 0.01
C LEU A 101 61.23 -4.84 0.71
N ARG A 102 62.36 -4.24 0.33
CA ARG A 102 63.70 -4.63 0.80
C ARG A 102 64.49 -3.40 1.25
N PRO A 103 65.46 -3.54 2.18
CA PRO A 103 66.33 -2.44 2.57
C PRO A 103 67.01 -1.81 1.36
N VAL A 104 66.78 -0.52 1.17
CA VAL A 104 67.39 0.30 0.12
C VAL A 104 67.40 1.75 0.57
N VAL A 105 68.40 2.51 0.15
CA VAL A 105 68.43 3.97 0.36
C VAL A 105 67.49 4.60 -0.67
N TRP A 106 66.44 5.27 -0.21
CA TRP A 106 65.44 5.92 -1.06
C TRP A 106 65.23 7.39 -0.67
N GLU A 107 65.90 7.85 0.39
CA GLU A 107 65.97 9.23 0.84
C GLU A 107 66.64 10.08 -0.26
N GLY A 108 65.81 10.78 -1.05
CA GLY A 108 66.24 11.55 -2.23
C GLY A 108 65.66 11.07 -3.56
N ALA A 109 64.96 9.93 -3.58
CA ALA A 109 64.23 9.49 -4.76
C ALA A 109 63.04 10.41 -5.07
N PRO A 110 62.60 10.54 -6.34
CA PRO A 110 61.48 11.42 -6.72
C PRO A 110 60.17 11.15 -5.98
N PHE A 111 59.93 9.92 -5.50
CA PHE A 111 58.76 9.56 -4.71
C PHE A 111 58.93 9.74 -3.19
N ALA A 112 60.11 10.16 -2.70
CA ALA A 112 60.42 10.20 -1.26
C ALA A 112 59.54 11.18 -0.46
N HIS A 113 58.86 12.11 -1.15
CA HIS A 113 57.87 13.00 -0.55
C HIS A 113 56.51 12.32 -0.28
N LEU A 114 56.30 11.09 -0.77
CA LEU A 114 55.09 10.30 -0.56
C LEU A 114 55.22 9.44 0.70
N GLN A 115 54.10 9.24 1.39
CA GLN A 115 54.05 8.32 2.53
C GLN A 115 54.24 6.88 2.06
N VAL A 116 55.30 6.24 2.55
CA VAL A 116 55.63 4.84 2.23
C VAL A 116 54.83 3.85 3.11
N LEU A 117 54.58 2.66 2.59
CA LEU A 117 54.06 1.52 3.35
C LEU A 117 55.13 0.41 3.47
N PRO A 118 55.22 -0.32 4.60
CA PRO A 118 54.45 -0.16 5.84
C PRO A 118 54.68 1.21 6.52
N ALA A 119 53.76 1.66 7.37
CA ALA A 119 53.72 3.04 7.86
C ALA A 119 54.94 3.42 8.74
N ASN A 120 55.57 2.41 9.33
CA ASN A 120 56.82 2.54 10.09
C ASN A 120 58.08 2.59 9.22
N ALA A 121 57.94 2.63 7.88
CA ALA A 121 59.02 2.59 6.90
C ALA A 121 59.99 1.40 7.05
N ARG A 122 59.56 0.31 7.72
CA ARG A 122 60.37 -0.91 7.86
C ARG A 122 60.16 -1.80 6.64
N PRO A 123 61.22 -2.15 5.87
CA PRO A 123 61.07 -2.97 4.67
C PRO A 123 60.47 -4.34 4.98
N ILE A 124 59.50 -4.79 4.17
CA ILE A 124 58.76 -6.05 4.38
C ILE A 124 59.70 -7.24 4.59
N SER A 125 60.81 -7.32 3.86
CA SER A 125 61.78 -8.42 3.99
C SER A 125 62.46 -8.53 5.35
N THR A 126 62.42 -7.48 6.17
CA THR A 126 63.05 -7.44 7.51
C THR A 126 62.07 -7.73 8.64
N TRP A 127 60.78 -7.93 8.34
CA TRP A 127 59.78 -8.30 9.33
C TRP A 127 59.93 -9.77 9.72
N ALA A 128 59.79 -10.06 11.02
CA ALA A 128 59.81 -11.43 11.53
C ALA A 128 58.64 -12.26 10.96
N ASN A 129 57.49 -11.61 10.76
CA ASN A 129 56.34 -12.18 10.06
C ASN A 129 55.99 -11.27 8.87
N GLN A 130 56.28 -11.74 7.66
CA GLN A 130 56.03 -10.99 6.42
C GLN A 130 54.53 -10.87 6.10
N ASP A 131 53.69 -11.83 6.53
CA ASP A 131 52.24 -11.75 6.33
C ASP A 131 51.62 -10.66 7.21
N ALA A 132 52.17 -10.43 8.41
CA ALA A 132 51.77 -9.29 9.24
C ALA A 132 52.13 -7.95 8.57
N ALA A 133 53.29 -7.88 7.92
CA ALA A 133 53.71 -6.70 7.16
C ALA A 133 52.79 -6.43 5.96
N PHE A 134 52.43 -7.47 5.20
CA PHE A 134 51.48 -7.35 4.09
C PHE A 134 50.07 -6.99 4.56
N ALA A 135 49.61 -7.53 5.69
CA ALA A 135 48.31 -7.16 6.27
C ALA A 135 48.28 -5.67 6.66
N GLU A 136 49.37 -5.12 7.19
CA GLU A 136 49.49 -3.67 7.46
C GLU A 136 49.42 -2.85 6.16
N VAL A 137 50.16 -3.28 5.12
CA VAL A 137 50.12 -2.65 3.79
C VAL A 137 48.69 -2.64 3.25
N VAL A 138 47.96 -3.76 3.29
CA VAL A 138 46.57 -3.85 2.84
C VAL A 138 45.63 -2.96 3.68
N GLY A 139 45.87 -2.84 4.98
CA GLY A 139 45.18 -1.87 5.84
C GLY A 139 45.39 -0.42 5.41
N GLY A 140 46.61 -0.07 4.99
CA GLY A 140 46.92 1.23 4.39
C GLY A 140 46.22 1.45 3.04
N LEU A 141 46.28 0.45 2.15
CA LEU A 141 45.66 0.51 0.83
C LEU A 141 44.13 0.62 0.89
N ARG A 142 43.48 -0.01 1.89
CA ARG A 142 42.03 0.15 2.13
C ARG A 142 41.60 1.60 2.31
N ARG A 143 42.38 2.40 3.04
CA ARG A 143 42.09 3.83 3.23
C ARG A 143 42.23 4.60 1.93
N VAL A 144 43.24 4.27 1.12
CA VAL A 144 43.47 4.89 -0.18
C VAL A 144 42.34 4.56 -1.16
N ILE A 145 41.89 3.29 -1.20
CA ILE A 145 40.78 2.85 -2.05
C ILE A 145 39.48 3.56 -1.66
N ALA A 146 39.18 3.65 -0.36
CA ALA A 146 38.00 4.36 0.13
C ALA A 146 38.01 5.85 -0.30
N TYR A 147 39.17 6.50 -0.20
CA TYR A 147 39.33 7.89 -0.65
C TYR A 147 39.11 8.05 -2.17
N ILE A 148 39.65 7.14 -3.00
CA ILE A 148 39.44 7.17 -4.46
C ILE A 148 37.95 7.01 -4.80
N MET A 149 37.26 6.07 -4.13
CA MET A 149 35.84 5.80 -4.37
C MET A 149 34.95 6.99 -3.95
N GLU A 150 35.22 7.61 -2.80
CA GLU A 150 34.51 8.80 -2.34
C GLU A 150 34.64 9.97 -3.33
N GLN A 151 35.84 10.18 -3.90
CA GLN A 151 36.06 11.20 -4.92
C GLN A 151 35.34 10.90 -6.25
N GLU A 152 35.23 9.62 -6.65
CA GLU A 152 34.47 9.23 -7.83
C GLU A 152 32.96 9.40 -7.63
N ASP A 153 32.42 9.00 -6.49
CA ASP A 153 31.00 9.16 -6.16
C ASP A 153 30.59 10.64 -6.12
N GLN A 154 31.43 11.50 -5.55
CA GLN A 154 31.19 12.95 -5.55
C GLN A 154 31.23 13.54 -6.98
N ARG A 155 32.13 13.06 -7.86
CA ARG A 155 32.21 13.48 -9.26
C ARG A 155 31.02 12.98 -10.10
N VAL A 156 30.54 11.75 -9.84
CA VAL A 156 29.34 11.18 -10.49
C VAL A 156 28.10 11.93 -10.02
N TYR A 157 27.99 12.22 -8.72
CA TYR A 157 26.91 13.02 -8.15
C TYR A 157 26.83 14.42 -8.79
N ASN A 158 27.96 15.12 -8.90
CA ASN A 158 28.03 16.45 -9.52
C ASN A 158 27.70 16.41 -11.03
N ARG A 159 28.11 15.37 -11.76
CA ARG A 159 27.74 15.17 -13.18
C ARG A 159 26.26 14.81 -13.36
N ALA A 160 25.71 13.98 -12.47
CA ALA A 160 24.31 13.62 -12.47
C ALA A 160 23.42 14.84 -12.17
N GLN A 161 23.83 15.72 -11.25
CA GLN A 161 23.18 17.02 -11.02
C GLN A 161 23.18 17.90 -12.28
N GLN A 162 24.32 18.06 -12.95
CA GLN A 162 24.40 18.85 -14.20
C GLN A 162 23.62 18.22 -15.36
N HIS A 163 23.50 16.89 -15.40
CA HIS A 163 22.75 16.18 -16.43
C HIS A 163 21.23 16.15 -16.17
N ALA A 164 20.81 16.13 -14.90
CA ALA A 164 19.41 16.26 -14.47
C ALA A 164 18.86 17.67 -14.72
N LEU A 165 19.70 18.71 -14.58
CA LEU A 165 19.37 20.09 -14.97
C LEU A 165 19.07 20.26 -16.47
N ARG A 166 19.45 19.31 -17.34
CA ARG A 166 19.27 19.37 -18.80
C ARG A 166 18.13 18.54 -19.37
N LYS A 167 17.53 17.61 -18.61
CA LYS A 167 16.43 16.76 -19.11
C LYS A 167 15.29 16.69 -18.10
N GLY A 168 14.31 17.58 -18.26
CA GLY A 168 13.04 17.47 -17.56
C GLY A 168 12.18 16.33 -18.11
N SER A 169 11.91 15.31 -17.31
CA SER A 169 10.82 14.35 -17.55
C SER A 169 10.44 13.62 -16.26
N SER A 170 9.16 13.73 -15.88
CA SER A 170 8.52 13.13 -14.71
C SER A 170 7.68 11.91 -15.09
N SER A 171 7.74 10.81 -14.33
CA SER A 171 6.63 9.84 -14.28
C SER A 171 6.58 9.05 -12.95
N VAL A 172 5.50 9.29 -12.20
CA VAL A 172 4.63 8.35 -11.48
C VAL A 172 5.26 7.05 -10.94
N ALA A 173 5.77 7.08 -9.70
CA ALA A 173 5.76 5.98 -8.72
C ALA A 173 6.32 6.48 -7.37
N ALA A 174 5.45 6.94 -6.46
CA ALA A 174 5.69 7.04 -5.02
C ALA A 174 4.46 7.71 -4.35
N GLU A 175 3.49 6.90 -3.91
CA GLU A 175 2.47 7.35 -2.96
C GLU A 175 2.67 6.56 -1.67
N VAL A 176 2.93 7.31 -0.60
CA VAL A 176 3.19 6.89 0.79
C VAL A 176 4.50 6.13 0.97
N LEU A 177 5.62 6.87 1.01
CA LEU A 177 6.71 6.72 1.98
C LEU A 177 7.81 7.72 1.62
N ILE A 178 8.07 8.64 2.57
CA ILE A 178 8.95 9.79 2.43
C ILE A 178 8.52 10.66 1.25
N SER A 179 7.80 11.71 1.58
CA SER A 179 7.89 12.94 0.83
C SER A 179 9.37 13.27 0.60
N THR A 180 9.95 12.86 -0.52
CA THR A 180 11.06 13.60 -1.09
C THR A 180 10.51 15.01 -1.18
N PRO A 181 11.11 16.02 -0.50
CA PRO A 181 10.57 17.36 -0.52
C PRO A 181 10.28 17.71 -1.98
N ALA A 182 9.10 18.27 -2.26
CA ALA A 182 9.03 19.13 -3.41
C ALA A 182 10.11 20.17 -3.12
N ALA A 183 11.27 20.08 -3.78
CA ALA A 183 12.37 20.99 -3.53
C ALA A 183 11.77 22.40 -3.51
N LEU A 184 12.17 23.25 -2.56
CA LEU A 184 11.73 24.64 -2.47
C LEU A 184 12.01 25.32 -3.82
N THR A 185 11.07 25.21 -4.76
CA THR A 185 11.33 25.58 -6.14
C THR A 185 11.33 27.10 -6.20
N PRO A 186 12.18 27.71 -7.03
CA PRO A 186 12.14 29.16 -7.23
C PRO A 186 10.74 29.67 -7.58
N THR A 187 9.96 28.87 -8.32
CA THR A 187 8.57 29.16 -8.70
C THR A 187 7.61 29.16 -7.51
N LEU A 188 7.71 28.18 -6.60
CA LEU A 188 6.88 28.12 -5.40
C LEU A 188 7.19 29.30 -4.47
N LEU A 189 8.47 29.54 -4.20
CA LEU A 189 8.91 30.68 -3.38
C LEU A 189 8.44 32.01 -3.97
N LYS A 190 8.55 32.18 -5.28
CA LYS A 190 8.07 33.39 -5.96
C LYS A 190 6.57 33.62 -5.73
N ARG A 191 5.74 32.58 -5.91
CA ARG A 191 4.28 32.68 -5.70
C ARG A 191 3.90 32.95 -4.24
N ALA A 192 4.59 32.31 -3.30
CA ALA A 192 4.38 32.50 -1.86
C ALA A 192 4.74 33.94 -1.44
N ILE A 193 5.87 34.44 -1.92
CA ILE A 193 6.33 35.83 -1.67
C ILE A 193 5.37 36.83 -2.32
N GLU A 194 4.90 36.61 -3.55
CA GLU A 194 3.91 37.48 -4.21
C GLU A 194 2.61 37.59 -3.39
N ARG A 195 2.12 36.48 -2.83
CA ARG A 195 0.97 36.46 -1.91
C ARG A 195 1.26 37.23 -0.63
N TYR A 196 2.41 36.99 0.00
CA TYR A 196 2.85 37.71 1.19
C TYR A 196 2.90 39.22 0.95
N ARG A 197 3.52 39.67 -0.16
CA ARG A 197 3.57 41.10 -0.56
C ARG A 197 2.17 41.68 -0.78
N LYS A 198 1.26 40.93 -1.41
CA LYS A 198 -0.14 41.37 -1.60
C LYS A 198 -0.85 41.53 -0.26
N GLN A 199 -0.59 40.63 0.70
CA GLN A 199 -1.16 40.68 2.03
C GLN A 199 -0.61 41.88 2.83
N LEU A 200 0.70 42.15 2.76
CA LEU A 200 1.30 43.34 3.37
C LEU A 200 0.65 44.65 2.87
N ARG A 201 0.47 44.79 1.55
CA ARG A 201 -0.21 45.97 0.96
C ARG A 201 -1.66 46.12 1.42
N SER A 202 -2.37 45.03 1.66
CA SER A 202 -3.76 45.07 2.12
C SER A 202 -3.93 45.60 3.55
N TYR A 203 -2.84 45.69 4.32
CA TYR A 203 -2.84 46.18 5.69
C TYR A 203 -2.43 47.64 5.83
N GLU A 204 -1.98 48.30 4.75
CA GLU A 204 -1.64 49.73 4.76
C GLU A 204 -2.89 50.56 5.13
N GLY A 205 -2.89 51.13 6.35
CA GLY A 205 -3.95 52.03 6.83
C GLY A 205 -4.83 51.53 8.00
N PHE A 206 -4.57 50.34 8.57
CA PHE A 206 -5.34 49.80 9.70
C PHE A 206 -4.59 49.88 11.05
N ALA A 207 -5.32 50.11 12.15
CA ALA A 207 -4.80 50.52 13.47
C ALA A 207 -4.04 49.45 14.30
N THR A 208 -3.96 48.20 13.84
CA THR A 208 -3.20 47.13 14.53
C THR A 208 -2.19 46.46 13.58
N HIS A 209 -1.28 47.27 13.04
CA HIS A 209 -0.28 46.83 12.07
C HIS A 209 0.58 45.65 12.56
N GLU A 210 0.95 45.58 13.83
CA GLU A 210 1.88 44.56 14.35
C GLU A 210 1.35 43.11 14.28
N LEU A 211 0.14 42.87 14.79
CA LEU A 211 -0.48 41.54 14.77
C LEU A 211 -0.75 41.08 13.33
N ALA A 212 -1.14 42.01 12.46
CA ALA A 212 -1.40 41.74 11.04
C ALA A 212 -0.12 41.36 10.27
N LEU A 213 1.00 42.03 10.56
CA LEU A 213 2.31 41.75 9.96
C LEU A 213 2.86 40.39 10.40
N ARG A 214 2.81 40.09 11.72
CA ARG A 214 3.15 38.76 12.26
C ARG A 214 2.32 37.65 11.59
N THR A 215 1.01 37.86 11.45
CA THR A 215 0.11 36.90 10.80
C THR A 215 0.46 36.67 9.33
N ALA A 216 0.88 37.71 8.60
CA ALA A 216 1.30 37.58 7.20
C ALA A 216 2.57 36.73 7.07
N PHE A 217 3.58 36.98 7.91
CA PHE A 217 4.83 36.23 7.88
C PHE A 217 4.64 34.78 8.35
N GLN A 218 3.77 34.56 9.35
CA GLN A 218 3.38 33.22 9.78
C GLN A 218 2.82 32.40 8.61
N ARG A 219 1.89 32.96 7.83
CA ARG A 219 1.31 32.28 6.66
C ARG A 219 2.34 31.97 5.58
N LEU A 220 3.29 32.88 5.36
CA LEU A 220 4.41 32.65 4.44
C LEU A 220 5.25 31.45 4.91
N LEU A 221 5.59 31.38 6.19
CA LEU A 221 6.31 30.26 6.78
C LEU A 221 5.49 28.96 6.73
N GLU A 222 4.20 28.96 7.05
CA GLU A 222 3.33 27.78 6.98
C GLU A 222 3.25 27.21 5.56
N GLU A 223 3.06 28.09 4.56
CA GLU A 223 2.96 27.69 3.16
C GLU A 223 4.28 27.08 2.64
N THR A 224 5.41 27.71 2.98
CA THR A 224 6.74 27.29 2.52
C THR A 224 7.30 26.10 3.29
N ALA A 225 7.03 26.01 4.60
CA ALA A 225 7.37 24.86 5.44
C ALA A 225 6.64 23.59 4.97
N SER A 226 5.34 23.71 4.66
CA SER A 226 4.55 22.57 4.16
C SER A 226 5.12 21.99 2.86
N ALA A 227 5.74 22.82 2.02
CA ALA A 227 6.38 22.38 0.78
C ALA A 227 7.59 21.46 0.99
N VAL A 228 8.27 21.59 2.14
CA VAL A 228 9.41 20.75 2.54
C VAL A 228 9.09 19.77 3.66
N ASN A 229 7.82 19.48 3.89
CA ASN A 229 7.35 18.54 4.91
C ASN A 229 7.77 18.94 6.32
N LEU A 230 7.70 20.24 6.58
CA LEU A 230 7.81 20.81 7.91
C LEU A 230 6.47 21.44 8.30
N LYS A 231 6.18 21.41 9.59
CA LYS A 231 4.97 21.99 10.18
C LYS A 231 5.36 23.11 11.13
N LEU A 232 4.80 24.29 10.93
CA LEU A 232 4.93 25.39 11.87
C LEU A 232 3.85 25.26 12.94
N ILE A 233 4.26 25.20 14.22
CA ILE A 233 3.37 25.17 15.37
C ILE A 233 3.44 26.54 16.06
N PRO A 234 2.39 27.37 15.97
CA PRO A 234 2.38 28.69 16.60
C PRO A 234 2.39 28.59 18.12
N GLU A 235 3.16 29.44 18.78
CA GLU A 235 3.19 29.62 20.24
C GLU A 235 3.38 28.35 21.09
N GLN A 236 4.10 27.36 20.57
CA GLN A 236 4.42 26.13 21.32
C GLN A 236 5.38 26.43 22.48
N THR A 237 5.01 26.03 23.69
CA THR A 237 5.92 26.07 24.86
C THR A 237 6.94 24.94 24.78
N LEU A 238 8.22 25.29 24.86
CA LEU A 238 9.35 24.37 24.89
C LEU A 238 9.55 23.76 26.30
N PRO A 239 10.22 22.60 26.44
CA PRO A 239 10.44 21.94 27.73
C PRO A 239 11.16 22.79 28.79
N ASN A 240 11.91 23.81 28.37
CA ASN A 240 12.59 24.77 29.24
C ASN A 240 11.71 25.98 29.64
N GLY A 241 10.41 25.97 29.31
CA GLY A 241 9.46 27.02 29.63
C GLY A 241 9.41 28.19 28.64
N LEU A 242 10.28 28.21 27.62
CA LEU A 242 10.28 29.26 26.59
C LEU A 242 9.09 29.10 25.64
N ARG A 243 8.59 30.21 25.09
CA ARG A 243 7.45 30.21 24.17
C ARG A 243 7.71 31.11 22.95
N PRO A 244 8.37 30.58 21.90
CA PRO A 244 8.56 31.29 20.63
C PRO A 244 7.22 31.56 19.92
N ASP A 245 7.20 32.51 18.99
CA ASP A 245 5.99 32.80 18.19
C ASP A 245 5.63 31.65 17.24
N GLY A 246 6.62 30.88 16.79
CA GLY A 246 6.43 29.62 16.09
C GLY A 246 7.60 28.64 16.26
N VAL A 247 7.28 27.36 16.28
CA VAL A 247 8.25 26.26 16.30
C VAL A 247 8.07 25.43 15.04
N LEU A 248 9.12 25.32 14.24
CA LEU A 248 9.15 24.49 13.05
C LEU A 248 9.53 23.06 13.46
N ARG A 249 8.68 22.09 13.14
CA ARG A 249 8.94 20.66 13.37
C ARG A 249 8.88 19.87 12.07
N ASP A 250 9.51 18.70 12.06
CA ASP A 250 9.29 17.72 10.98
C ASP A 250 7.84 17.20 10.99
N VAL A 251 7.39 16.61 9.88
CA VAL A 251 6.03 16.04 9.74
C VAL A 251 5.63 15.05 10.84
N ASN A 252 6.61 14.35 11.42
CA ASN A 252 6.37 13.39 12.49
C ASN A 252 6.46 14.02 13.90
N GLU A 253 6.77 15.32 13.96
CA GLU A 253 6.86 16.16 15.16
C GLU A 253 7.94 15.71 16.17
N PHE A 254 8.96 14.96 15.74
CA PHE A 254 10.06 14.50 16.61
C PHE A 254 11.10 15.56 16.86
N PHE A 255 11.50 16.26 15.81
CA PHE A 255 12.63 17.15 15.85
C PHE A 255 12.18 18.59 15.66
N ILE A 256 12.64 19.46 16.56
CA ILE A 256 12.56 20.89 16.32
C ILE A 256 13.56 21.21 15.21
N ARG A 257 13.06 21.71 14.10
CA ARG A 257 13.82 22.08 12.90
C ARG A 257 14.18 23.55 12.87
N GLY A 258 13.46 24.38 13.62
CA GLY A 258 13.80 25.79 13.80
C GLY A 258 12.83 26.53 14.71
N LEU A 259 13.23 27.69 15.18
CA LEU A 259 12.41 28.59 15.99
C LEU A 259 12.17 29.90 15.23
N TRP A 260 10.98 30.48 15.36
CA TRP A 260 10.65 31.78 14.80
C TRP A 260 10.09 32.70 15.88
N GLU A 261 10.58 33.94 15.89
CA GLU A 261 10.15 35.01 16.78
C GLU A 261 9.97 36.31 15.97
N ALA A 262 8.79 36.90 16.08
CA ALA A 262 8.41 38.14 15.39
C ALA A 262 8.48 39.33 16.36
N LYS A 263 8.84 40.50 15.82
CA LYS A 263 8.90 41.78 16.56
C LYS A 263 8.22 42.90 15.78
N ALA A 264 7.79 43.93 16.50
CA ALA A 264 7.21 45.10 15.85
C ALA A 264 8.25 45.81 14.95
N PRO A 265 7.86 46.37 13.79
CA PRO A 265 8.79 47.02 12.85
C PRO A 265 9.57 48.21 13.42
N HIS A 266 9.08 48.83 14.50
CA HIS A 266 9.69 49.97 15.16
C HIS A 266 10.67 49.58 16.29
N LEU A 267 10.72 48.31 16.68
CA LEU A 267 11.64 47.82 17.70
C LEU A 267 13.03 47.56 17.11
N ASP A 268 14.05 47.85 17.92
CA ASP A 268 15.44 47.51 17.61
C ASP A 268 15.63 46.00 17.72
N LEU A 269 15.66 45.34 16.55
CA LEU A 269 15.75 43.89 16.45
C LEU A 269 17.03 43.34 17.13
N GLU A 270 18.13 44.09 17.17
CA GLU A 270 19.36 43.63 17.82
C GLU A 270 19.20 43.55 19.35
N ARG A 271 18.59 44.57 19.96
CA ARG A 271 18.33 44.58 21.41
C ARG A 271 17.37 43.48 21.83
N GLU A 272 16.34 43.22 21.02
CA GLU A 272 15.37 42.16 21.30
C GLU A 272 15.97 40.76 21.17
N VAL A 273 16.82 40.54 20.15
CA VAL A 273 17.59 39.30 20.01
C VAL A 273 18.47 39.08 21.24
N GLN A 274 19.19 40.11 21.69
CA GLN A 274 20.08 40.00 22.86
C GLN A 274 19.32 39.58 24.13
N ARG A 275 18.13 40.16 24.39
CA ARG A 275 17.27 39.75 25.51
C ARG A 275 16.83 38.29 25.41
N LYS A 276 16.52 37.80 24.21
CA LYS A 276 16.10 36.42 23.97
C LYS A 276 17.27 35.44 24.17
N ILE A 277 18.48 35.83 23.78
CA ILE A 277 19.71 35.08 24.06
C ILE A 277 19.94 34.98 25.57
N GLU A 278 19.81 36.09 26.31
CA GLU A 278 19.93 36.12 27.78
C GLU A 278 18.85 35.29 28.48
N ALA A 279 17.66 35.19 27.90
CA ALA A 279 16.58 34.30 28.36
C ALA A 279 16.83 32.81 28.03
N GLY A 280 17.92 32.46 27.33
CA GLY A 280 18.32 31.09 27.04
C GLY A 280 17.70 30.48 25.78
N TYR A 281 17.26 31.30 24.80
CA TYR A 281 16.82 30.78 23.51
C TYR A 281 17.96 30.03 22.80
N PRO A 282 17.71 28.82 22.25
CA PRO A 282 18.72 28.10 21.50
C PRO A 282 19.01 28.85 20.18
N LEU A 283 20.28 28.88 19.75
CA LEU A 283 20.75 29.56 18.54
C LEU A 283 21.17 28.58 17.43
N ARG A 284 20.50 27.41 17.37
CA ARG A 284 20.83 26.33 16.42
C ARG A 284 20.23 26.56 15.04
N ASN A 285 18.96 26.96 14.96
CA ASN A 285 18.29 27.42 13.75
C ASN A 285 17.12 28.35 14.15
N THR A 286 17.44 29.59 14.52
CA THR A 286 16.48 30.51 15.16
C THR A 286 16.39 31.80 14.36
N LEU A 287 15.18 32.09 13.89
CA LEU A 287 14.84 33.24 13.06
C LEU A 287 14.15 34.33 13.89
N PHE A 288 14.73 35.51 13.90
CA PHE A 288 14.13 36.73 14.46
C PHE A 288 13.82 37.70 13.31
N GLU A 289 12.61 38.25 13.25
CA GLU A 289 12.23 39.20 12.20
C GLU A 289 11.32 40.32 12.70
N ASN A 290 11.34 41.46 12.00
CA ASN A 290 10.44 42.60 12.26
C ASN A 290 9.74 43.12 10.99
N SER A 291 9.53 42.24 10.02
CA SER A 291 8.90 42.45 8.72
C SER A 291 9.64 43.38 7.75
N ARG A 292 10.76 43.98 8.18
CA ARG A 292 11.72 44.70 7.31
C ARG A 292 13.09 44.04 7.30
N ARG A 293 13.54 43.51 8.43
CA ARG A 293 14.82 42.82 8.57
C ARG A 293 14.62 41.50 9.28
N ALA A 294 15.52 40.56 9.01
CA ALA A 294 15.62 39.31 9.72
C ALA A 294 17.06 39.01 10.14
N ILE A 295 17.18 38.35 11.30
CA ILE A 295 18.43 37.79 11.82
C ILE A 295 18.20 36.30 11.99
N LEU A 296 18.96 35.50 11.24
CA LEU A 296 18.94 34.04 11.33
C LEU A 296 20.21 33.58 12.05
N TYR A 297 20.05 32.81 13.12
CA TYR A 297 21.13 32.11 13.79
C TYR A 297 21.15 30.65 13.38
N GLN A 298 22.28 30.18 12.86
CA GLN A 298 22.54 28.77 12.55
C GLN A 298 23.86 28.32 13.17
N ASP A 299 23.82 27.37 14.12
CA ASP A 299 24.98 26.94 14.91
C ASP A 299 25.82 28.10 15.48
N GLY A 300 25.15 29.14 15.98
CA GLY A 300 25.82 30.34 16.50
C GLY A 300 26.38 31.30 15.44
N GLN A 301 26.31 30.96 14.15
CA GLN A 301 26.60 31.90 13.07
C GLN A 301 25.40 32.83 12.85
N ARG A 302 25.68 34.13 12.78
CA ARG A 302 24.68 35.19 12.59
C ARG A 302 24.62 35.61 11.13
N LEU A 303 23.44 35.51 10.52
CA LEU A 303 23.15 35.96 9.16
C LEU A 303 22.09 37.06 9.17
N LEU A 304 22.27 38.10 8.35
CA LEU A 304 21.39 39.25 8.25
C LEU A 304 20.69 39.27 6.90
N PHE A 305 19.40 39.56 6.88
CA PHE A 305 18.60 39.63 5.67
C PHE A 305 17.72 40.88 5.65
N ASN A 306 17.63 41.50 4.48
CA ASN A 306 16.68 42.55 4.14
C ASN A 306 15.40 41.95 3.57
N LEU A 307 14.30 42.03 4.30
CA LEU A 307 13.01 41.47 3.89
C LEU A 307 12.30 42.33 2.84
N ASP A 308 12.77 43.54 2.55
CA ASP A 308 12.28 44.34 1.43
C ASP A 308 12.80 43.85 0.07
N ASP A 309 13.86 43.02 0.06
CA ASP A 309 14.40 42.38 -1.14
C ASP A 309 13.86 40.94 -1.28
N ASP A 310 13.13 40.67 -2.37
CA ASP A 310 12.57 39.34 -2.65
C ASP A 310 13.65 38.26 -2.87
N SER A 311 14.86 38.62 -3.29
CA SER A 311 15.98 37.70 -3.43
C SER A 311 16.53 37.30 -2.07
N GLU A 312 16.71 38.25 -1.16
CA GLU A 312 17.18 37.98 0.21
C GLU A 312 16.12 37.23 1.05
N LEU A 313 14.84 37.58 0.91
CA LEU A 313 13.75 36.82 1.53
C LEU A 313 13.71 35.36 1.03
N ARG A 314 13.98 35.14 -0.26
CA ARG A 314 14.07 33.79 -0.83
C ARG A 314 15.25 33.01 -0.25
N ASP A 315 16.42 33.63 -0.12
CA ASP A 315 17.61 32.99 0.47
C ASP A 315 17.37 32.66 1.96
N LEU A 316 16.77 33.59 2.71
CA LEU A 316 16.39 33.38 4.10
C LEU A 316 15.47 32.15 4.27
N LEU A 317 14.36 32.11 3.51
CA LEU A 317 13.40 31.01 3.59
C LEU A 317 14.05 29.69 3.20
N THR A 318 14.91 29.69 2.17
CA THR A 318 15.65 28.50 1.77
C THR A 318 16.54 28.02 2.91
N ARG A 319 17.41 28.88 3.44
CA ARG A 319 18.34 28.53 4.53
C ARG A 319 17.65 28.08 5.80
N PHE A 320 16.59 28.78 6.22
CA PHE A 320 15.86 28.46 7.45
C PHE A 320 15.14 27.12 7.34
N LEU A 321 14.49 26.84 6.21
CA LEU A 321 13.65 25.65 6.03
C LEU A 321 14.43 24.41 5.60
N THR A 322 15.58 24.55 4.93
CA THR A 322 16.38 23.39 4.49
C THR A 322 17.50 23.02 5.45
N TYR A 323 17.71 23.78 6.53
CA TYR A 323 18.72 23.45 7.53
C TYR A 323 18.31 22.22 8.34
N SER A 324 19.28 21.34 8.60
CA SER A 324 19.14 20.16 9.44
C SER A 324 20.36 20.08 10.35
N GLU A 325 20.14 19.93 11.65
CA GLU A 325 21.26 19.78 12.59
C GLU A 325 22.06 18.52 12.24
N PRO A 326 23.39 18.50 12.42
CA PRO A 326 24.22 17.36 12.02
C PRO A 326 23.77 16.01 12.61
N GLN A 327 23.22 16.01 13.83
CA GLN A 327 22.70 14.81 14.48
C GLN A 327 21.43 14.29 13.80
N ILE A 328 20.51 15.19 13.44
CA ILE A 328 19.27 14.86 12.73
C ILE A 328 19.59 14.35 11.31
N ALA A 329 20.48 15.05 10.59
CA ALA A 329 20.91 14.64 9.26
C ALA A 329 21.61 13.27 9.25
N ARG A 330 22.47 12.99 10.25
CA ARG A 330 23.08 11.67 10.44
C ARG A 330 22.05 10.59 10.74
N PHE A 331 21.06 10.89 11.57
CA PHE A 331 19.96 9.97 11.84
C PHE A 331 19.12 9.68 10.58
N GLU A 332 18.73 10.71 9.83
CA GLU A 332 17.95 10.57 8.60
C GLU A 332 18.70 9.71 7.56
N ALA A 333 20.00 10.01 7.34
CA ALA A 333 20.86 9.23 6.45
C ALA A 333 21.06 7.79 6.96
N ALA A 334 21.28 7.61 8.26
CA ALA A 334 21.43 6.30 8.88
C ALA A 334 20.16 5.45 8.70
N VAL A 335 18.97 6.01 8.90
CA VAL A 335 17.71 5.28 8.74
C VAL A 335 17.45 4.91 7.28
N GLU A 336 17.79 5.78 6.33
CA GLU A 336 17.65 5.51 4.89
C GLU A 336 18.58 4.38 4.45
N GLU A 337 19.87 4.45 4.80
CA GLU A 337 20.83 3.38 4.49
C GLU A 337 20.50 2.07 5.25
N PHE A 338 20.00 2.17 6.50
CA PHE A 338 19.57 1.01 7.27
C PHE A 338 18.43 0.25 6.59
N GLN A 339 17.45 0.96 6.02
CA GLN A 339 16.35 0.35 5.26
C GLN A 339 16.84 -0.54 4.11
N ASP A 340 17.88 -0.10 3.38
CA ASP A 340 18.46 -0.84 2.25
C ASP A 340 19.34 -2.03 2.69
N ARG A 341 19.97 -1.94 3.87
CA ARG A 341 20.88 -2.95 4.40
C ARG A 341 20.18 -4.10 5.11
N ILE A 342 18.97 -3.89 5.63
CA ILE A 342 18.20 -4.89 6.38
C ILE A 342 17.98 -6.19 5.57
N PRO A 343 17.53 -6.19 4.30
CA PRO A 343 17.33 -7.41 3.53
C PRO A 343 18.59 -8.26 3.36
N GLU A 344 19.73 -7.61 3.14
CA GLU A 344 21.02 -8.29 2.98
C GLU A 344 21.43 -8.99 4.29
N LEU A 345 21.32 -8.29 5.42
CA LEU A 345 21.69 -8.83 6.73
C LEU A 345 20.72 -9.90 7.21
N ALA A 346 19.44 -9.72 6.93
CA ALA A 346 18.41 -10.73 7.12
C ALA A 346 18.75 -12.03 6.38
N ALA A 347 19.10 -11.94 5.10
CA ALA A 347 19.48 -13.09 4.28
C ALA A 347 20.72 -13.79 4.87
N ARG A 348 21.74 -13.02 5.27
CA ARG A 348 22.94 -13.59 5.91
C ARG A 348 22.64 -14.27 7.25
N LEU A 349 21.79 -13.69 8.09
CA LEU A 349 21.35 -14.33 9.35
C LEU A 349 20.56 -15.60 9.08
N LEU A 350 19.69 -15.59 8.07
CA LEU A 350 18.93 -16.77 7.64
C LEU A 350 19.87 -17.90 7.22
N GLU A 351 20.90 -17.62 6.44
CA GLU A 351 21.92 -18.60 6.04
C GLU A 351 22.64 -19.21 7.25
N ILE A 352 23.07 -18.38 8.21
CA ILE A 352 23.74 -18.84 9.43
C ILE A 352 22.80 -19.74 10.25
N ILE A 353 21.55 -19.31 10.45
CA ILE A 353 20.55 -20.08 11.19
C ILE A 353 20.28 -21.42 10.49
N GLN A 354 20.15 -21.44 9.16
CA GLN A 354 19.93 -22.66 8.40
C GLN A 354 21.11 -23.63 8.49
N GLN A 355 22.35 -23.12 8.43
CA GLN A 355 23.55 -23.95 8.61
C GLN A 355 23.60 -24.55 10.02
N GLU A 356 23.43 -23.73 11.05
CA GLU A 356 23.48 -24.19 12.44
C GLU A 356 22.31 -25.12 12.79
N ALA A 357 21.14 -24.95 12.17
CA ALA A 357 19.99 -25.85 12.29
C ALA A 357 20.25 -27.26 11.73
N THR A 358 21.38 -27.49 11.07
CA THR A 358 21.82 -28.84 10.65
C THR A 358 23.04 -29.35 11.41
N GLN A 359 23.89 -28.46 11.93
CA GLN A 359 25.21 -28.82 12.45
C GLN A 359 25.34 -28.69 13.98
N ASN A 360 24.53 -27.87 14.64
CA ASN A 360 24.66 -27.55 16.06
C ASN A 360 23.51 -28.15 16.88
N ARG A 361 23.78 -29.28 17.55
CA ARG A 361 22.79 -30.03 18.33
C ARG A 361 22.13 -29.20 19.43
N ALA A 362 22.87 -28.32 20.10
CA ALA A 362 22.33 -27.47 21.16
C ALA A 362 21.37 -26.43 20.59
N PHE A 363 21.74 -25.81 19.46
CA PHE A 363 20.86 -24.87 18.75
C PHE A 363 19.62 -25.56 18.20
N ILE A 364 19.75 -26.76 17.61
CA ILE A 364 18.62 -27.55 17.10
C ILE A 364 17.62 -27.87 18.22
N ALA A 365 18.11 -28.28 19.40
CA ALA A 365 17.25 -28.54 20.55
C ALA A 365 16.50 -27.26 20.98
N ALA A 366 17.22 -26.16 21.21
CA ALA A 366 16.61 -24.89 21.61
C ALA A 366 15.61 -24.36 20.56
N LEU A 367 15.94 -24.46 19.27
CA LEU A 367 15.06 -24.05 18.17
C LEU A 367 13.80 -24.91 18.10
N ASN A 368 13.90 -26.23 18.29
CA ASN A 368 12.75 -27.14 18.34
C ASN A 368 11.84 -26.87 19.54
N ASP A 369 12.43 -26.56 20.69
CA ASP A 369 11.67 -26.20 21.89
C ASP A 369 10.90 -24.90 21.67
N PHE A 370 11.56 -23.88 21.12
CA PHE A 370 10.92 -22.61 20.77
C PHE A 370 9.87 -22.75 19.65
N THR A 371 10.11 -23.63 18.67
CA THR A 371 9.14 -23.99 17.63
C THR A 371 7.88 -24.58 18.24
N THR A 372 8.05 -25.49 19.20
CA THR A 372 6.94 -26.13 19.91
C THR A 372 6.16 -25.10 20.72
N LEU A 373 6.84 -24.17 21.38
CA LEU A 373 6.22 -23.04 22.07
C LEU A 373 5.35 -22.21 21.11
N CYS A 374 5.88 -21.80 19.97
CA CYS A 374 5.14 -21.00 18.99
C CYS A 374 3.94 -21.76 18.40
N ARG A 375 4.10 -23.05 18.09
CA ARG A 375 3.00 -23.92 17.64
C ARG A 375 1.89 -24.05 18.67
N SER A 376 2.29 -24.15 19.93
CA SER A 376 1.37 -24.29 21.06
C SER A 376 0.72 -22.98 21.50
N ASN A 377 1.13 -21.79 21.07
CA ASN A 377 0.51 -20.53 21.52
C ASN A 377 -0.01 -19.64 20.38
N LEU A 378 0.60 -19.69 19.20
CA LEU A 378 0.25 -18.83 18.07
C LEU A 378 -0.49 -19.61 16.99
N ASN A 379 0.22 -20.52 16.32
CA ASN A 379 -0.30 -21.23 15.16
C ASN A 379 0.29 -22.65 15.11
N PRO A 380 -0.52 -23.72 15.25
CA PRO A 380 -0.08 -25.11 15.15
C PRO A 380 0.66 -25.44 13.85
N GLN A 381 0.39 -24.68 12.78
CA GLN A 381 0.99 -24.84 11.45
C GLN A 381 2.11 -23.83 11.17
N ILE A 382 2.59 -23.07 12.17
CA ILE A 382 3.68 -22.11 11.97
C ILE A 382 4.90 -22.83 11.38
N SER A 383 5.41 -22.26 10.29
CA SER A 383 6.53 -22.78 9.54
C SER A 383 7.85 -22.47 10.24
N GLN A 384 8.89 -23.27 9.95
CA GLN A 384 10.23 -22.97 10.46
C GLN A 384 10.79 -21.64 9.91
N ALA A 385 10.37 -21.25 8.70
CA ALA A 385 10.76 -19.98 8.10
C ALA A 385 10.22 -18.79 8.92
N GLU A 386 8.95 -18.86 9.35
CA GLU A 386 8.34 -17.83 10.21
C GLU A 386 9.01 -17.74 11.59
N ILE A 387 9.35 -18.88 12.20
CA ILE A 387 10.07 -18.89 13.48
C ILE A 387 11.46 -18.29 13.33
N THR A 388 12.16 -18.65 12.25
CA THR A 388 13.48 -18.06 11.95
C THR A 388 13.37 -16.55 11.74
N GLU A 389 12.33 -16.09 11.06
CA GLU A 389 12.05 -14.67 10.87
C GLU A 389 11.88 -13.94 12.20
N MET A 390 11.18 -14.53 13.19
CA MET A 390 11.07 -13.98 14.54
C MET A 390 12.43 -13.86 15.25
N LEU A 391 13.32 -14.83 15.07
CA LEU A 391 14.68 -14.77 15.62
C LEU A 391 15.49 -13.61 15.00
N VAL A 392 15.39 -13.44 13.67
CA VAL A 392 16.06 -12.35 12.95
C VAL A 392 15.53 -11.00 13.41
N GLN A 393 14.20 -10.85 13.52
CA GLN A 393 13.56 -9.65 14.03
C GLN A 393 14.08 -9.29 15.42
N HIS A 394 14.11 -10.23 16.35
CA HIS A 394 14.64 -10.01 17.70
C HIS A 394 16.12 -9.63 17.68
N LEU A 395 16.96 -10.36 16.94
CA LEU A 395 18.41 -10.10 16.83
C LEU A 395 18.73 -8.68 16.35
N LEU A 396 17.93 -8.14 15.44
CA LEU A 396 18.14 -6.83 14.84
C LEU A 396 17.52 -5.67 15.64
N THR A 397 16.62 -5.94 16.58
CA THR A 397 15.85 -4.88 17.26
C THR A 397 16.05 -4.83 18.77
N GLU A 398 16.50 -5.93 19.42
CA GLU A 398 16.68 -6.00 20.87
C GLU A 398 17.53 -4.85 21.43
N ARG A 399 18.63 -4.51 20.76
CA ARG A 399 19.51 -3.41 21.18
C ARG A 399 18.75 -2.09 21.28
N LEU A 400 17.88 -1.79 20.30
CA LEU A 400 17.10 -0.56 20.26
C LEU A 400 16.14 -0.48 21.45
N PHE A 401 15.47 -1.57 21.80
CA PHE A 401 14.58 -1.61 22.97
C PHE A 401 15.33 -1.33 24.27
N ARG A 402 16.55 -1.87 24.39
CA ARG A 402 17.38 -1.66 25.57
C ARG A 402 17.87 -0.21 25.69
N THR A 403 18.31 0.38 24.60
CA THR A 403 19.01 1.68 24.61
C THR A 403 18.07 2.88 24.48
N VAL A 404 17.02 2.80 23.65
CA VAL A 404 16.06 3.90 23.45
C VAL A 404 15.24 4.17 24.70
N PHE A 405 14.87 3.12 25.45
CA PHE A 405 14.08 3.25 26.69
C PHE A 405 14.90 3.21 27.97
N ASP A 406 16.24 3.19 27.88
CA ASP A 406 17.15 3.07 29.03
C ASP A 406 16.76 1.91 29.97
N ASN A 407 16.43 0.76 29.37
CA ASN A 407 15.93 -0.42 30.08
C ASN A 407 16.91 -1.61 29.88
N PRO A 408 18.05 -1.63 30.61
CA PRO A 408 19.09 -2.65 30.46
C PRO A 408 18.58 -4.08 30.70
N ASP A 409 17.52 -4.22 31.49
CA ASP A 409 16.93 -5.49 31.91
C ASP A 409 15.74 -5.94 31.04
N PHE A 410 15.43 -5.24 29.94
CA PHE A 410 14.26 -5.56 29.09
C PHE A 410 14.18 -7.06 28.75
N VAL A 411 15.30 -7.65 28.34
CA VAL A 411 15.42 -9.05 27.95
C VAL A 411 15.13 -10.00 29.11
N SER A 412 15.63 -9.71 30.31
CA SER A 412 15.47 -10.60 31.47
C SER A 412 14.07 -10.50 32.08
N ARG A 413 13.39 -9.37 31.89
CA ARG A 413 12.04 -9.12 32.41
C ARG A 413 10.93 -9.59 31.47
N ASN A 414 11.15 -9.58 30.16
CA ASN A 414 10.15 -10.03 29.19
C ASN A 414 10.22 -11.55 28.95
N VAL A 415 9.14 -12.25 29.28
CA VAL A 415 9.03 -13.71 29.20
C VAL A 415 9.39 -14.27 27.82
N ILE A 416 8.96 -13.62 26.74
CA ILE A 416 9.20 -14.10 25.37
C ILE A 416 10.61 -13.75 24.89
N ALA A 417 11.10 -12.54 25.21
CA ALA A 417 12.47 -12.13 24.90
C ALA A 417 13.50 -13.06 25.55
N ALA A 418 13.27 -13.45 26.80
CA ALA A 418 14.13 -14.40 27.50
C ALA A 418 14.23 -15.76 26.79
N GLN A 419 13.14 -16.26 26.19
CA GLN A 419 13.12 -17.53 25.46
C GLN A 419 13.87 -17.44 24.13
N ILE A 420 13.65 -16.36 23.37
CA ILE A 420 14.37 -16.14 22.12
C ILE A 420 15.87 -16.02 22.38
N GLU A 421 16.26 -15.38 23.48
CA GLU A 421 17.66 -15.27 23.90
C GLU A 421 18.30 -16.61 24.29
N GLN A 422 17.54 -17.57 24.82
CA GLN A 422 18.06 -18.93 25.02
C GLN A 422 18.42 -19.59 23.67
N VAL A 423 17.57 -19.43 22.66
CA VAL A 423 17.82 -19.93 21.29
C VAL A 423 19.04 -19.25 20.70
N ILE A 424 19.15 -17.92 20.83
CA ILE A 424 20.30 -17.19 20.29
C ILE A 424 21.60 -17.52 21.04
N ARG A 425 21.57 -17.73 22.37
CA ARG A 425 22.77 -18.18 23.10
C ARG A 425 23.28 -19.51 22.57
N ALA A 426 22.38 -20.45 22.26
CA ALA A 426 22.74 -21.73 21.64
C ALA A 426 23.27 -21.56 20.21
N LEU A 427 22.80 -20.55 19.45
CA LEU A 427 23.37 -20.17 18.16
C LEU A 427 24.80 -19.62 18.31
N THR A 428 25.03 -18.77 19.31
CA THR A 428 26.33 -18.11 19.54
C THR A 428 27.41 -19.03 20.10
N SER A 429 27.07 -20.24 20.56
CA SER A 429 28.02 -21.13 21.24
C SER A 429 29.06 -21.78 20.32
N ARG A 430 28.89 -21.73 18.99
CA ARG A 430 29.77 -22.38 18.02
C ARG A 430 30.30 -21.48 16.91
N ALA A 431 29.42 -20.72 16.24
CA ALA A 431 29.76 -20.11 14.95
C ALA A 431 29.35 -18.63 14.80
N PHE A 432 28.58 -18.07 15.73
CA PHE A 432 28.01 -16.72 15.59
C PHE A 432 28.44 -15.81 16.74
N ASN A 433 29.13 -14.70 16.43
CA ASN A 433 29.34 -13.62 17.38
C ASN A 433 28.40 -12.47 17.04
N ARG A 434 27.41 -12.22 17.91
CA ARG A 434 26.40 -11.17 17.71
C ARG A 434 27.03 -9.78 17.58
N GLN A 435 28.00 -9.45 18.43
CA GLN A 435 28.65 -8.13 18.40
C GLN A 435 29.42 -7.93 17.10
N GLU A 436 30.21 -8.92 16.66
CA GLU A 436 30.96 -8.79 15.40
C GLU A 436 30.02 -8.72 14.19
N PHE A 437 28.93 -9.50 14.18
CA PHE A 437 27.97 -9.47 13.09
C PHE A 437 27.25 -8.11 12.99
N LEU A 438 26.82 -7.56 14.13
CA LEU A 438 26.14 -6.28 14.21
C LEU A 438 27.10 -5.08 14.14
N ARG A 439 28.42 -5.28 14.13
CA ARG A 439 29.40 -4.20 14.05
C ARG A 439 29.24 -3.33 12.81
N SER A 440 28.84 -3.94 11.69
CA SER A 440 28.53 -3.21 10.46
C SER A 440 27.28 -2.32 10.56
N LEU A 441 26.48 -2.52 11.62
CA LEU A 441 25.29 -1.73 11.93
C LEU A 441 25.52 -0.71 13.07
N ASP A 442 26.72 -0.66 13.66
CA ASP A 442 26.95 0.16 14.85
C ASP A 442 26.75 1.65 14.60
N HIS A 443 27.14 2.18 13.44
CA HIS A 443 26.91 3.60 13.14
C HIS A 443 25.41 3.92 13.07
N PHE A 444 24.58 3.01 12.56
CA PHE A 444 23.13 3.16 12.58
C PHE A 444 22.59 3.13 14.00
N TYR A 445 22.95 2.12 14.79
CA TYR A 445 22.50 2.02 16.17
C TYR A 445 22.91 3.26 16.97
N LEU A 446 24.16 3.73 16.81
CA LEU A 446 24.65 4.92 17.47
C LEU A 446 23.89 6.19 17.04
N ALA A 447 23.57 6.34 15.75
CA ALA A 447 22.79 7.48 15.27
C ALA A 447 21.35 7.48 15.84
N ILE A 448 20.70 6.31 15.87
CA ILE A 448 19.36 6.14 16.46
C ILE A 448 19.42 6.38 17.97
N GLU A 449 20.44 5.86 18.66
CA GLU A 449 20.67 6.05 20.10
C GLU A 449 20.94 7.52 20.46
N GLU A 450 21.76 8.21 19.69
CA GLU A 450 22.07 9.64 19.88
C GLU A 450 20.83 10.50 19.66
N ALA A 451 20.05 10.21 18.60
CA ALA A 451 18.77 10.86 18.34
C ALA A 451 17.78 10.61 19.48
N ALA A 452 17.63 9.36 19.95
CA ALA A 452 16.74 9.01 21.06
C ALA A 452 17.12 9.71 22.37
N ARG A 453 18.41 9.90 22.66
CA ARG A 453 18.88 10.62 23.87
C ARG A 453 18.47 12.08 23.90
N SER A 454 18.32 12.72 22.72
CA SER A 454 17.83 14.09 22.63
C SER A 454 16.35 14.23 23.01
N ILE A 455 15.60 13.13 22.93
CA ILE A 455 14.18 13.05 23.27
C ILE A 455 14.05 12.73 24.77
N ARG A 456 13.45 13.64 25.54
CA ARG A 456 13.29 13.46 26.99
C ARG A 456 11.92 12.89 27.37
N ASP A 457 10.89 13.22 26.60
CA ASP A 457 9.52 12.77 26.86
C ASP A 457 9.34 11.31 26.41
N TRP A 458 8.72 10.48 27.26
CA TRP A 458 8.49 9.06 26.96
C TRP A 458 7.58 8.86 25.74
N THR A 459 6.54 9.67 25.61
CA THR A 459 5.59 9.58 24.50
C THR A 459 6.25 9.95 23.17
N GLU A 460 7.15 10.93 23.18
CA GLU A 460 7.99 11.26 22.03
C GLU A 460 8.98 10.12 21.70
N ARG A 461 9.62 9.48 22.71
CA ARG A 461 10.49 8.31 22.49
C ARG A 461 9.74 7.13 21.89
N GLN A 462 8.53 6.88 22.35
CA GLN A 462 7.68 5.82 21.83
C GLN A 462 7.32 6.07 20.36
N ARG A 463 6.87 7.28 20.01
CA ARG A 463 6.56 7.61 18.62
C ARG A 463 7.81 7.57 17.73
N PHE A 464 8.97 7.98 18.25
CA PHE A 464 10.26 7.83 17.59
C PHE A 464 10.56 6.36 17.28
N LEU A 465 10.47 5.47 18.26
CA LEU A 465 10.72 4.04 18.06
C LEU A 465 9.72 3.42 17.08
N ASN A 466 8.43 3.77 17.17
CA ASN A 466 7.41 3.30 16.23
C ASN A 466 7.77 3.70 14.78
N THR A 467 8.33 4.88 14.56
CA THR A 467 8.73 5.33 13.23
C THR A 467 9.96 4.59 12.71
N VAL A 468 10.98 4.40 13.56
CA VAL A 468 12.15 3.57 13.23
C VAL A 468 11.71 2.15 12.88
N TYR A 469 10.73 1.64 13.62
CA TYR A 469 10.14 0.33 13.45
C TYR A 469 9.34 0.18 12.15
N GLU A 470 8.46 1.13 11.82
CA GLU A 470 7.70 1.10 10.55
C GLU A 470 8.65 1.02 9.35
N ARG A 471 9.73 1.81 9.36
CA ARG A 471 10.74 1.81 8.31
C ARG A 471 11.53 0.50 8.26
N PHE A 472 11.80 -0.11 9.42
CA PHE A 472 12.42 -1.44 9.51
C PHE A 472 11.55 -2.53 8.86
N PHE A 473 10.23 -2.54 9.13
CA PHE A 473 9.30 -3.55 8.58
C PHE A 473 9.12 -3.44 7.07
N GLN A 474 9.07 -2.22 6.55
CA GLN A 474 8.96 -1.98 5.12
C GLN A 474 10.19 -2.45 4.35
N GLY A 475 11.39 -2.38 4.94
CA GLY A 475 12.60 -2.95 4.35
C GLY A 475 12.62 -4.48 4.38
N PHE A 476 12.22 -5.09 5.50
CA PHE A 476 12.44 -6.52 5.76
C PHE A 476 11.38 -7.47 5.15
N SER A 477 10.09 -7.13 5.19
CA SER A 477 9.02 -8.04 4.77
C SER A 477 7.75 -7.29 4.33
N VAL A 478 7.82 -6.63 3.17
CA VAL A 478 6.70 -5.87 2.56
C VAL A 478 5.44 -6.74 2.42
N SER A 479 5.58 -8.03 2.06
CA SER A 479 4.46 -8.92 1.81
C SER A 479 3.70 -9.35 3.07
N LYS A 480 4.36 -9.44 4.23
CA LYS A 480 3.71 -9.79 5.52
C LYS A 480 3.25 -8.58 6.31
N ALA A 481 3.91 -7.43 6.16
CA ALA A 481 3.42 -6.17 6.73
C ALA A 481 1.97 -5.87 6.26
N ASP A 482 1.68 -6.14 4.98
CA ASP A 482 0.35 -6.08 4.40
C ASP A 482 -0.62 -7.15 4.96
N THR A 483 -0.14 -8.34 5.34
CA THR A 483 -0.98 -9.45 5.87
C THR A 483 -1.47 -9.18 7.29
N TYR A 484 -0.58 -8.66 8.14
CA TYR A 484 -0.85 -8.47 9.57
C TYR A 484 -1.37 -7.07 9.91
N GLY A 485 -1.23 -6.11 8.98
CA GLY A 485 -1.92 -4.82 9.05
C GLY A 485 -1.58 -4.02 10.31
N ILE A 486 -0.28 -3.81 10.59
CA ILE A 486 0.14 -2.94 11.70
C ILE A 486 -0.33 -1.51 11.40
N VAL A 487 -1.43 -1.11 12.02
CA VAL A 487 -2.01 0.22 11.89
C VAL A 487 -2.05 0.85 13.28
N TYR A 488 -1.23 1.88 13.47
CA TYR A 488 -1.24 2.65 14.72
C TYR A 488 -2.58 3.37 14.88
N THR A 489 -3.24 3.14 16.01
CA THR A 489 -4.54 3.74 16.27
C THR A 489 -4.37 5.18 16.76
N PRO A 490 -4.95 6.19 16.07
CA PRO A 490 -4.92 7.57 16.53
C PRO A 490 -5.39 7.73 17.97
N GLN A 491 -4.70 8.57 18.74
CA GLN A 491 -4.97 8.74 20.17
C GLN A 491 -6.41 9.22 20.42
N GLU A 492 -6.95 10.08 19.56
CA GLU A 492 -8.32 10.59 19.67
C GLU A 492 -9.36 9.49 19.58
N ILE A 493 -9.11 8.43 18.78
CA ILE A 493 -10.00 7.26 18.69
C ILE A 493 -9.92 6.46 19.99
N VAL A 494 -8.72 6.22 20.50
CA VAL A 494 -8.50 5.49 21.75
C VAL A 494 -9.16 6.22 22.92
N ASP A 495 -8.93 7.52 23.05
CA ASP A 495 -9.51 8.38 24.08
C ASP A 495 -11.04 8.35 24.04
N PHE A 496 -11.61 8.51 22.84
CA PHE A 496 -13.04 8.52 22.64
C PHE A 496 -13.67 7.17 22.98
N MET A 497 -13.09 6.06 22.51
CA MET A 497 -13.60 4.72 22.78
C MET A 497 -13.56 4.36 24.26
N VAL A 498 -12.42 4.60 24.94
CA VAL A 498 -12.29 4.28 26.38
C VAL A 498 -13.24 5.13 27.23
N ALA A 499 -13.38 6.43 26.91
CA ALA A 499 -14.36 7.28 27.58
C ALA A 499 -15.80 6.78 27.38
N SER A 500 -16.12 6.33 26.17
CA SER A 500 -17.46 5.84 25.83
C SER A 500 -17.80 4.53 26.50
N VAL A 501 -16.81 3.63 26.67
CA VAL A 501 -16.99 2.40 27.42
C VAL A 501 -17.24 2.71 28.91
N ASP A 502 -16.47 3.61 29.52
CA ASP A 502 -16.68 3.99 30.92
C ASP A 502 -18.06 4.63 31.14
N GLU A 503 -18.48 5.51 30.22
CA GLU A 503 -19.83 6.11 30.24
C GLU A 503 -20.92 5.04 30.11
N ALA A 504 -20.75 4.06 29.19
CA ALA A 504 -21.69 2.97 29.02
C ALA A 504 -21.74 2.03 30.25
N LEU A 505 -20.60 1.77 30.91
CA LEU A 505 -20.56 1.03 32.17
C LEU A 505 -21.39 1.73 33.25
N GLN A 506 -21.23 3.04 33.38
CA GLN A 506 -21.94 3.84 34.38
C GLN A 506 -23.44 3.86 34.09
N ARG A 507 -23.81 4.09 32.84
CA ARG A 507 -25.21 4.25 32.42
C ARG A 507 -25.99 2.94 32.45
N GLU A 508 -25.42 1.85 31.94
CA GLU A 508 -26.14 0.60 31.71
C GLU A 508 -25.95 -0.41 32.85
N PHE A 509 -24.83 -0.35 33.58
CA PHE A 509 -24.50 -1.34 34.61
C PHE A 509 -24.24 -0.75 36.01
N GLY A 510 -24.24 0.59 36.15
CA GLY A 510 -23.99 1.26 37.42
C GLY A 510 -22.57 1.07 37.96
N CYS A 511 -21.62 0.68 37.10
CA CYS A 511 -20.22 0.46 37.45
C CYS A 511 -19.29 1.32 36.57
N SER A 512 -17.98 1.23 36.77
CA SER A 512 -16.98 1.98 35.99
C SER A 512 -15.79 1.09 35.64
N LEU A 513 -14.88 1.61 34.82
CA LEU A 513 -13.58 0.95 34.57
C LEU A 513 -12.83 0.66 35.89
N ALA A 514 -13.02 1.47 36.93
CA ALA A 514 -12.34 1.34 38.22
C ALA A 514 -12.99 0.31 39.16
N THR A 515 -14.21 -0.15 38.87
CA THR A 515 -14.92 -1.10 39.73
C THR A 515 -14.19 -2.46 39.73
N PRO A 516 -13.85 -3.02 40.91
CA PRO A 516 -13.24 -4.35 41.01
C PRO A 516 -14.11 -5.43 40.36
N GLY A 517 -13.50 -6.34 39.62
CA GLY A 517 -14.20 -7.42 38.92
C GLY A 517 -14.76 -7.04 37.55
N VAL A 518 -14.74 -5.76 37.15
CA VAL A 518 -14.98 -5.36 35.75
C VAL A 518 -13.75 -5.72 34.91
N LYS A 519 -13.70 -6.95 34.41
CA LYS A 519 -12.55 -7.47 33.67
C LYS A 519 -12.59 -7.01 32.20
N ILE A 520 -11.46 -6.51 31.72
CA ILE A 520 -11.31 -5.86 30.41
C ILE A 520 -10.27 -6.61 29.59
N LEU A 521 -10.60 -6.90 28.34
CA LEU A 521 -9.71 -7.55 27.39
C LEU A 521 -9.55 -6.72 26.13
N ASP A 522 -8.30 -6.44 25.76
CA ASP A 522 -7.94 -6.05 24.40
C ASP A 522 -7.41 -7.27 23.62
N PRO A 523 -8.20 -7.87 22.72
CA PRO A 523 -7.86 -9.14 22.08
C PRO A 523 -6.81 -9.00 20.95
N CYS A 524 -6.40 -7.78 20.62
CA CYS A 524 -5.48 -7.44 19.54
C CYS A 524 -4.81 -6.08 19.86
N THR A 525 -3.97 -6.09 20.90
CA THR A 525 -3.52 -4.88 21.60
C THR A 525 -2.60 -3.99 20.76
N GLY A 526 -1.94 -4.55 19.75
CA GLY A 526 -0.92 -3.86 18.96
C GLY A 526 0.17 -3.33 19.89
N THR A 527 0.21 -2.02 20.08
CA THR A 527 1.21 -1.32 20.91
C THR A 527 0.72 -1.03 22.34
N GLY A 528 -0.45 -1.56 22.73
CA GLY A 528 -0.99 -1.43 24.09
C GLY A 528 -1.79 -0.14 24.36
N ASN A 529 -2.11 0.66 23.34
CA ASN A 529 -2.65 2.01 23.54
C ASN A 529 -3.97 2.04 24.32
N PHE A 530 -4.88 1.09 24.11
CA PHE A 530 -6.14 1.02 24.87
C PHE A 530 -5.90 0.73 26.35
N VAL A 531 -5.03 -0.24 26.67
CA VAL A 531 -4.67 -0.57 28.05
C VAL A 531 -3.97 0.60 28.73
N VAL A 532 -3.00 1.24 28.06
CA VAL A 532 -2.32 2.45 28.57
C VAL A 532 -3.31 3.56 28.87
N ASN A 533 -4.29 3.79 28.00
CA ASN A 533 -5.30 4.81 28.21
C ASN A 533 -6.20 4.51 29.42
N ILE A 534 -6.61 3.25 29.59
CA ILE A 534 -7.36 2.80 30.76
C ILE A 534 -6.52 3.04 32.02
N LEU A 535 -5.26 2.62 32.04
CA LEU A 535 -4.35 2.83 33.17
C LEU A 535 -4.23 4.30 33.54
N LYS A 536 -4.15 5.22 32.58
CA LYS A 536 -4.09 6.66 32.84
C LYS A 536 -5.35 7.22 33.49
N ARG A 537 -6.52 6.63 33.24
CA ARG A 537 -7.83 7.08 33.77
C ARG A 537 -8.20 6.50 35.13
N LEU A 538 -7.64 5.37 35.52
CA LEU A 538 -7.98 4.71 36.79
C LEU A 538 -7.57 5.57 38.01
N PRO A 539 -8.30 5.54 39.13
CA PRO A 539 -7.80 6.14 40.38
C PRO A 539 -6.64 5.31 40.95
N ARG A 540 -5.65 5.95 41.58
CA ARG A 540 -4.47 5.26 42.17
C ARG A 540 -4.86 4.11 43.11
N GLY A 541 -5.93 4.29 43.90
CA GLY A 541 -6.40 3.28 44.85
C GLY A 541 -6.93 1.99 44.20
N ALA A 542 -7.47 2.06 42.98
CA ALA A 542 -7.92 0.88 42.23
C ALA A 542 -6.84 0.32 41.30
N LEU A 543 -5.89 1.17 40.87
CA LEU A 543 -4.92 0.86 39.82
C LEU A 543 -4.12 -0.42 40.07
N ARG A 544 -3.58 -0.61 41.29
CA ARG A 544 -2.79 -1.82 41.64
C ARG A 544 -3.60 -3.10 41.44
N GLN A 545 -4.83 -3.15 41.95
CA GLN A 545 -5.69 -4.33 41.78
C GLN A 545 -6.10 -4.53 40.32
N LYS A 546 -6.52 -3.47 39.62
CA LYS A 546 -6.93 -3.56 38.20
C LYS A 546 -5.78 -4.07 37.33
N TYR A 547 -4.59 -3.52 37.51
CA TYR A 547 -3.37 -3.92 36.79
C TYR A 547 -3.02 -5.39 37.06
N ALA A 548 -3.13 -5.81 38.31
CA ALA A 548 -2.79 -7.17 38.70
C ALA A 548 -3.84 -8.19 38.25
N GLU A 549 -5.15 -7.88 38.27
CA GLU A 549 -6.23 -8.89 38.21
C GLU A 549 -7.29 -8.74 37.12
N ASP A 550 -7.54 -7.52 36.64
CA ASP A 550 -8.73 -7.24 35.82
C ASP A 550 -8.40 -6.77 34.39
N LEU A 551 -7.14 -6.48 34.07
CA LEU A 551 -6.71 -6.04 32.75
C LEU A 551 -5.97 -7.14 32.01
N PHE A 552 -6.40 -7.40 30.78
CA PHE A 552 -5.83 -8.42 29.91
C PHE A 552 -5.62 -7.87 28.49
N CYS A 553 -4.57 -8.30 27.82
CA CYS A 553 -4.41 -8.00 26.40
C CYS A 553 -3.57 -9.04 25.65
N ASN A 554 -3.92 -9.27 24.38
CA ASN A 554 -3.33 -10.30 23.55
C ASN A 554 -2.64 -9.69 22.33
N GLU A 555 -1.52 -10.29 21.93
CA GLU A 555 -0.82 -9.92 20.70
C GLU A 555 -0.19 -11.16 20.04
N ILE A 556 -0.28 -11.23 18.72
CA ILE A 556 0.25 -12.33 17.91
C ILE A 556 1.63 -12.01 17.33
N MET A 557 1.93 -10.71 17.14
CA MET A 557 3.20 -10.26 16.58
C MET A 557 4.23 -9.97 17.65
N LEU A 558 5.46 -10.45 17.46
CA LEU A 558 6.52 -10.38 18.47
C LEU A 558 6.85 -8.95 18.90
N LEU A 559 7.01 -8.04 17.93
CA LEU A 559 7.49 -6.70 18.22
C LEU A 559 6.40 -5.75 18.75
N PRO A 560 5.16 -5.74 18.23
CA PRO A 560 4.04 -5.08 18.90
C PRO A 560 3.86 -5.57 20.34
N TYR A 561 4.03 -6.88 20.60
CA TYR A 561 4.00 -7.43 21.96
C TYR A 561 5.06 -6.81 22.88
N TYR A 562 6.30 -6.65 22.41
CA TYR A 562 7.36 -5.95 23.17
C TYR A 562 7.01 -4.50 23.47
N ILE A 563 6.53 -3.77 22.47
CA ILE A 563 6.14 -2.36 22.60
C ILE A 563 4.98 -2.22 23.59
N ALA A 564 3.96 -3.08 23.50
CA ALA A 564 2.83 -3.10 24.42
C ALA A 564 3.27 -3.37 25.86
N SER A 565 4.12 -4.37 26.08
CA SER A 565 4.69 -4.68 27.41
C SER A 565 5.35 -3.44 28.02
N LEU A 566 6.27 -2.82 27.28
CA LEU A 566 7.01 -1.63 27.73
C LEU A 566 6.09 -0.44 28.03
N ASN A 567 5.13 -0.16 27.15
CA ASN A 567 4.23 1.00 27.33
C ASN A 567 3.32 0.83 28.53
N ILE A 568 2.77 -0.38 28.73
CA ILE A 568 1.85 -0.68 29.82
C ILE A 568 2.59 -0.62 31.16
N GLU A 569 3.77 -1.23 31.25
CA GLU A 569 4.60 -1.24 32.46
C GLU A 569 5.11 0.16 32.81
N HIS A 570 5.52 0.95 31.82
CA HIS A 570 5.93 2.33 32.05
C HIS A 570 4.77 3.22 32.51
N ALA A 571 3.60 3.11 31.88
CA ALA A 571 2.42 3.87 32.29
C ALA A 571 1.99 3.54 33.73
N TYR A 572 2.19 2.30 34.18
CA TYR A 572 2.00 1.93 35.58
C TYR A 572 3.07 2.56 36.48
N TYR A 573 4.35 2.45 36.10
CA TYR A 573 5.48 3.03 36.83
C TYR A 573 5.34 4.54 37.02
N GLU A 574 5.01 5.32 35.99
CA GLU A 574 4.80 6.78 36.10
C GLU A 574 3.73 7.14 37.13
N ARG A 575 2.72 6.28 37.29
CA ARG A 575 1.60 6.55 38.18
C ARG A 575 1.81 6.06 39.60
N MET A 576 2.51 4.94 39.78
CA MET A 576 2.71 4.27 41.07
C MET A 576 4.07 4.55 41.70
N GLY A 577 5.09 4.94 40.92
CA GLY A 577 6.47 5.14 41.35
C GLY A 577 7.27 3.84 41.53
N GLU A 578 6.62 2.68 41.37
CA GLU A 578 7.20 1.35 41.51
C GLU A 578 7.01 0.57 40.20
N TYR A 579 8.05 -0.14 39.78
CA TYR A 579 7.99 -0.98 38.59
C TYR A 579 7.41 -2.34 38.95
N GLU A 580 6.41 -2.80 38.19
CA GLU A 580 5.87 -4.15 38.26
C GLU A 580 5.63 -4.67 36.82
N PRO A 581 6.08 -5.90 36.47
CA PRO A 581 5.80 -6.47 35.16
C PRO A 581 4.30 -6.68 34.97
N PHE A 582 3.79 -6.49 33.75
CA PHE A 582 2.35 -6.59 33.52
C PHE A 582 1.91 -8.06 33.40
N PRO A 583 1.11 -8.61 34.33
CA PRO A 583 0.74 -10.03 34.30
C PRO A 583 -0.40 -10.33 33.31
N GLY A 584 -1.03 -9.30 32.73
CA GLY A 584 -2.20 -9.42 31.85
C GLY A 584 -1.87 -9.51 30.36
N ILE A 585 -0.62 -9.32 29.94
CA ILE A 585 -0.23 -9.41 28.52
C ILE A 585 0.10 -10.86 28.13
N CYS A 586 -0.51 -11.33 27.04
CA CYS A 586 -0.34 -12.67 26.49
C CYS A 586 0.20 -12.63 25.06
N PHE A 587 1.20 -13.45 24.76
CA PHE A 587 1.67 -13.68 23.40
C PHE A 587 0.94 -14.89 22.79
N VAL A 588 -0.15 -14.64 22.08
CA VAL A 588 -1.14 -15.66 21.67
C VAL A 588 -1.93 -15.20 20.43
N ASP A 589 -2.37 -16.15 19.59
CA ASP A 589 -3.43 -15.89 18.60
C ASP A 589 -4.80 -16.05 19.28
N THR A 590 -5.49 -14.93 19.51
CA THR A 590 -6.80 -14.90 20.18
C THR A 590 -7.85 -15.78 19.49
N LEU A 591 -7.83 -15.86 18.16
CA LEU A 591 -8.81 -16.66 17.41
C LEU A 591 -8.49 -18.16 17.51
N GLU A 592 -7.21 -18.54 17.51
CA GLU A 592 -6.77 -19.92 17.74
C GLU A 592 -7.04 -20.40 19.18
N LEU A 593 -6.87 -19.52 20.17
CA LEU A 593 -7.15 -19.85 21.57
C LEU A 593 -8.58 -20.36 21.74
N ALA A 594 -9.54 -19.80 20.99
CA ALA A 594 -10.95 -20.21 21.01
C ALA A 594 -11.18 -21.64 20.51
N GLU A 595 -10.40 -22.10 19.53
CA GLU A 595 -10.53 -23.45 18.95
C GLU A 595 -10.27 -24.54 20.01
N ARG A 596 -9.31 -24.29 20.90
CA ARG A 596 -8.88 -25.24 21.94
C ARG A 596 -9.84 -25.32 23.13
N VAL A 597 -10.82 -24.42 23.21
CA VAL A 597 -11.83 -24.43 24.29
C VAL A 597 -12.96 -25.40 23.99
N SER A 598 -13.31 -25.60 22.71
CA SER A 598 -14.50 -26.37 22.32
C SER A 598 -14.24 -27.86 22.14
N SER A 599 -12.98 -28.32 22.16
CA SER A 599 -12.61 -29.73 21.99
C SER A 599 -12.88 -30.61 23.22
N ASN A 600 -13.33 -30.04 24.35
CA ASN A 600 -13.53 -30.76 25.61
C ASN A 600 -15.01 -31.03 25.96
N GLY A 601 -15.77 -31.50 24.98
CA GLY A 601 -17.00 -32.25 25.22
C GLY A 601 -16.70 -33.74 25.43
N GLY A 602 -16.19 -34.12 26.61
CA GLY A 602 -16.30 -35.50 27.09
C GLY A 602 -15.02 -36.35 27.23
N THR A 603 -13.82 -35.86 26.94
CA THR A 603 -12.60 -36.58 27.33
C THR A 603 -11.50 -35.58 27.64
N VAL A 604 -11.04 -35.55 28.89
CA VAL A 604 -9.81 -34.85 29.26
C VAL A 604 -8.68 -35.56 28.55
N VAL A 605 -8.31 -35.09 27.35
CA VAL A 605 -6.95 -35.32 26.87
C VAL A 605 -6.09 -34.58 27.88
N ARG A 606 -5.56 -35.34 28.85
CA ARG A 606 -4.45 -34.88 29.67
C ARG A 606 -3.43 -34.33 28.69
N GLN A 607 -3.23 -33.01 28.73
CA GLN A 607 -2.09 -32.40 28.06
C GLN A 607 -0.87 -33.26 28.43
N PRO A 608 -0.05 -33.73 27.46
CA PRO A 608 1.26 -34.18 27.83
C PRO A 608 1.91 -33.00 28.56
N ARG A 609 2.30 -33.23 29.82
CA ARG A 609 3.01 -32.26 30.67
C ARG A 609 4.14 -31.64 29.86
N LEU A 610 3.98 -30.42 29.39
CA LEU A 610 5.01 -29.65 28.70
C LEU A 610 5.08 -28.27 29.39
N TYR A 611 5.67 -28.28 30.58
CA TYR A 611 6.09 -27.08 31.32
C TYR A 611 7.39 -26.57 30.69
N PHE A 612 7.33 -25.59 29.79
CA PHE A 612 8.58 -24.99 29.27
C PHE A 612 8.57 -23.45 29.31
N VAL A 613 7.41 -22.80 29.17
CA VAL A 613 7.23 -21.40 29.61
C VAL A 613 5.98 -21.33 30.47
N GLU A 614 6.15 -21.72 31.73
CA GLU A 614 5.06 -21.76 32.70
C GLU A 614 4.36 -20.40 32.76
N GLU A 615 5.11 -19.30 32.77
CA GLU A 615 4.55 -17.97 32.97
C GLU A 615 3.58 -17.50 31.87
N ASN A 616 3.96 -17.47 30.58
CA ASN A 616 3.02 -17.05 29.51
C ASN A 616 1.80 -17.98 29.44
N THR A 617 2.02 -19.28 29.66
CA THR A 617 0.92 -20.26 29.72
C THR A 617 -0.04 -19.95 30.87
N GLN A 618 0.48 -19.62 32.06
CA GLN A 618 -0.35 -19.21 33.20
C GLN A 618 -1.12 -17.91 32.91
N ARG A 619 -0.49 -16.93 32.24
CA ARG A 619 -1.18 -15.69 31.81
C ARG A 619 -2.37 -16.00 30.90
N VAL A 620 -2.18 -16.87 29.90
CA VAL A 620 -3.24 -17.29 28.97
C VAL A 620 -4.36 -18.07 29.67
N LEU A 621 -4.01 -18.98 30.60
CA LEU A 621 -5.01 -19.72 31.38
C LEU A 621 -5.86 -18.79 32.23
N ARG A 622 -5.22 -17.83 32.90
CA ARG A 622 -5.89 -16.81 33.70
C ARG A 622 -6.83 -15.94 32.87
N GLU A 623 -6.39 -15.48 31.69
CA GLU A 623 -7.20 -14.72 30.76
C GLU A 623 -8.41 -15.53 30.27
N LYS A 624 -8.24 -16.83 29.99
CA LYS A 624 -9.31 -17.74 29.56
C LYS A 624 -10.37 -17.97 30.64
N GLU A 625 -9.94 -18.10 31.89
CA GLU A 625 -10.81 -18.27 33.06
C GLU A 625 -11.49 -16.96 33.47
N ALA A 626 -10.94 -15.81 33.05
CA ALA A 626 -11.50 -14.51 33.38
C ALA A 626 -12.91 -14.31 32.81
N ASP A 627 -13.77 -13.79 33.69
CA ASP A 627 -15.12 -13.35 33.39
C ASP A 627 -15.10 -11.95 32.75
N ILE A 628 -14.63 -11.90 31.51
CA ILE A 628 -14.53 -10.66 30.72
C ILE A 628 -15.91 -10.02 30.53
N MET A 629 -16.03 -8.76 30.93
CA MET A 629 -17.21 -7.91 30.79
C MET A 629 -17.04 -6.89 29.66
N VAL A 630 -15.81 -6.42 29.41
CA VAL A 630 -15.50 -5.44 28.37
C VAL A 630 -14.48 -6.00 27.39
N ILE A 631 -14.81 -5.96 26.11
CA ILE A 631 -13.88 -6.26 25.02
C ILE A 631 -13.72 -4.99 24.19
N ILE A 632 -12.50 -4.47 24.07
CA ILE A 632 -12.20 -3.21 23.37
C ILE A 632 -10.96 -3.39 22.49
N GLY A 633 -10.92 -2.76 21.32
CA GLY A 633 -9.69 -2.82 20.50
C GLY A 633 -9.87 -2.34 19.05
N ASN A 634 -8.81 -2.55 18.26
CA ASN A 634 -8.79 -2.32 16.82
C ASN A 634 -8.42 -3.64 16.10
N PRO A 635 -9.40 -4.50 15.76
CA PRO A 635 -9.12 -5.77 15.11
C PRO A 635 -8.58 -5.56 13.68
N PRO A 636 -7.70 -6.44 13.17
CA PRO A 636 -7.12 -6.32 11.84
C PRO A 636 -8.16 -6.41 10.72
N TYR A 637 -7.89 -5.75 9.58
CA TYR A 637 -8.74 -5.78 8.39
C TYR A 637 -8.03 -6.57 7.28
N ASN A 638 -8.49 -7.76 6.96
CA ASN A 638 -7.92 -8.54 5.86
C ASN A 638 -9.00 -9.41 5.20
N VAL A 639 -9.54 -8.94 4.07
CA VAL A 639 -10.55 -9.66 3.27
C VAL A 639 -9.93 -10.87 2.54
N GLY A 640 -8.59 -10.97 2.48
CA GLY A 640 -7.84 -12.04 1.83
C GLY A 640 -6.78 -11.54 0.86
N GLN A 641 -5.98 -12.46 0.31
CA GLN A 641 -4.96 -12.14 -0.70
C GLN A 641 -5.58 -11.46 -1.93
N LYS A 642 -4.88 -10.43 -2.45
CA LYS A 642 -5.29 -9.75 -3.68
C LYS A 642 -5.09 -10.66 -4.90
N ARG A 643 -4.11 -11.57 -4.84
CA ARG A 643 -3.68 -12.41 -5.98
C ARG A 643 -3.39 -13.84 -5.54
N GLU A 644 -3.63 -14.78 -6.44
CA GLU A 644 -3.42 -16.21 -6.15
C GLU A 644 -1.95 -16.62 -6.12
N ASN A 645 -1.09 -15.94 -6.89
CA ASN A 645 0.36 -16.18 -6.91
C ASN A 645 1.09 -15.66 -5.65
N GLU A 646 0.43 -14.84 -4.82
CA GLU A 646 1.01 -14.33 -3.57
C GLU A 646 1.00 -15.37 -2.44
N ASN A 647 0.25 -16.47 -2.60
CA ASN A 647 0.16 -17.59 -1.64
C ASN A 647 -0.05 -17.15 -0.17
N ASN A 648 -0.80 -16.07 0.03
CA ASN A 648 -0.99 -15.34 1.29
C ASN A 648 -2.45 -15.42 1.76
N LYS A 649 -3.04 -16.63 1.68
CA LYS A 649 -4.45 -16.86 2.01
C LYS A 649 -4.71 -16.61 3.49
N ASN A 650 -5.87 -16.04 3.81
CA ASN A 650 -6.32 -15.95 5.19
C ASN A 650 -6.37 -17.34 5.82
N ARG A 651 -5.82 -17.44 7.03
CA ARG A 651 -5.87 -18.65 7.82
C ARG A 651 -7.33 -19.05 8.12
N PRO A 652 -7.68 -20.34 7.98
CA PRO A 652 -8.96 -20.85 8.45
C PRO A 652 -8.93 -21.09 9.97
N TYR A 653 -10.02 -20.75 10.66
CA TYR A 653 -10.24 -21.06 12.08
C TYR A 653 -11.47 -21.94 12.17
N GLN A 654 -11.31 -23.26 12.32
CA GLN A 654 -12.37 -24.23 11.98
C GLN A 654 -13.68 -24.01 12.76
N LEU A 655 -13.62 -23.92 14.09
CA LEU A 655 -14.76 -23.71 14.96
C LEU A 655 -15.32 -22.31 14.81
N LEU A 656 -14.47 -21.27 14.75
CA LEU A 656 -14.95 -19.90 14.57
C LEU A 656 -15.60 -19.69 13.20
N ASP A 657 -14.99 -20.21 12.13
CA ASP A 657 -15.53 -20.16 10.77
C ASP A 657 -16.80 -21.02 10.66
N GLN A 658 -16.93 -22.09 11.45
CA GLN A 658 -18.18 -22.83 11.61
C GLN A 658 -19.24 -21.99 12.33
N ARG A 659 -18.90 -21.29 13.42
CA ARG A 659 -19.84 -20.36 14.09
C ARG A 659 -20.32 -19.26 13.15
N ILE A 660 -19.43 -18.68 12.34
CA ILE A 660 -19.78 -17.73 11.28
C ILE A 660 -20.68 -18.39 10.23
N ARG A 661 -20.39 -19.64 9.85
CA ARG A 661 -21.19 -20.41 8.90
C ARG A 661 -22.63 -20.59 9.40
N ASP A 662 -22.76 -20.99 10.66
CA ASP A 662 -24.02 -21.35 11.31
C ASP A 662 -24.86 -20.12 11.73
N THR A 663 -24.26 -18.93 11.71
CA THR A 663 -24.93 -17.65 12.03
C THR A 663 -25.00 -16.73 10.81
N TYR A 664 -23.93 -15.97 10.56
CA TYR A 664 -23.89 -14.90 9.57
C TYR A 664 -24.11 -15.40 8.14
N VAL A 665 -23.43 -16.49 7.75
CA VAL A 665 -23.48 -17.03 6.38
C VAL A 665 -24.81 -17.71 6.10
N ARG A 666 -25.31 -18.52 7.05
CA ARG A 666 -26.61 -19.21 6.95
C ARG A 666 -27.72 -18.23 6.65
N ASP A 667 -27.74 -17.12 7.40
CA ASP A 667 -28.83 -16.15 7.30
C ASP A 667 -28.57 -15.05 6.25
N SER A 668 -27.41 -15.05 5.57
CA SER A 668 -27.13 -14.09 4.50
C SER A 668 -27.82 -14.44 3.18
N GLN A 669 -28.47 -13.46 2.56
CA GLN A 669 -29.09 -13.58 1.23
C GLN A 669 -28.08 -13.35 0.09
N ALA A 670 -26.84 -12.96 0.40
CA ALA A 670 -25.80 -12.76 -0.60
C ALA A 670 -25.33 -14.09 -1.21
N THR A 671 -25.00 -14.07 -2.50
CA THR A 671 -24.42 -15.23 -3.20
C THR A 671 -22.93 -15.37 -2.92
N ASN A 672 -22.19 -14.26 -2.86
CA ASN A 672 -20.80 -14.27 -2.43
C ASN A 672 -20.75 -13.89 -0.95
N ARG A 673 -20.24 -14.80 -0.14
CA ARG A 673 -20.20 -14.71 1.33
C ARG A 673 -18.78 -14.70 1.88
N ASN A 674 -17.77 -14.61 1.00
CA ASN A 674 -16.36 -14.70 1.40
C ASN A 674 -15.97 -13.57 2.36
N MET A 675 -16.57 -12.39 2.22
CA MET A 675 -16.29 -11.23 3.09
C MET A 675 -16.71 -11.43 4.55
N LEU A 676 -17.59 -12.41 4.83
CA LEU A 676 -17.97 -12.77 6.21
C LEU A 676 -16.84 -13.47 6.98
N TYR A 677 -15.77 -13.87 6.29
CA TYR A 677 -14.57 -14.48 6.89
C TYR A 677 -13.38 -13.51 6.99
N ASP A 678 -13.63 -12.20 6.81
CA ASP A 678 -12.65 -11.15 7.13
C ASP A 678 -12.32 -11.19 8.64
N ALA A 679 -11.08 -10.85 8.99
CA ALA A 679 -10.57 -10.90 10.35
C ALA A 679 -11.43 -10.06 11.33
N TYR A 680 -11.83 -8.83 10.98
CA TYR A 680 -12.66 -8.03 11.89
C TYR A 680 -14.04 -8.67 12.16
N VAL A 681 -14.62 -9.39 11.19
CA VAL A 681 -15.88 -10.13 11.36
C VAL A 681 -15.70 -11.31 12.32
N ARG A 682 -14.57 -12.02 12.20
CA ARG A 682 -14.16 -13.07 13.13
C ARG A 682 -14.01 -12.53 14.54
N PHE A 683 -13.40 -11.36 14.74
CA PHE A 683 -13.31 -10.72 16.04
C PHE A 683 -14.68 -10.31 16.59
N PHE A 684 -15.61 -9.77 15.79
CA PHE A 684 -16.98 -9.50 16.27
C PHE A 684 -17.70 -10.79 16.71
N ARG A 685 -17.62 -11.87 15.92
CA ARG A 685 -18.26 -13.14 16.28
C ARG A 685 -17.63 -13.75 17.53
N TRP A 686 -16.30 -13.76 17.58
CA TRP A 686 -15.53 -14.24 18.73
C TRP A 686 -15.84 -13.43 19.99
N ALA A 687 -15.86 -12.10 19.93
CA ALA A 687 -16.12 -11.23 21.07
C ALA A 687 -17.54 -11.43 21.61
N SER A 688 -18.52 -11.54 20.72
CA SER A 688 -19.91 -11.83 21.09
C SER A 688 -20.04 -13.18 21.80
N ASP A 689 -19.32 -14.21 21.34
CA ASP A 689 -19.30 -15.53 21.99
C ASP A 689 -18.47 -15.52 23.30
N ARG A 690 -17.41 -14.70 23.40
CA ARG A 690 -16.51 -14.58 24.58
C ARG A 690 -17.22 -13.99 25.81
N LEU A 691 -18.28 -13.21 25.61
CA LEU A 691 -19.16 -12.75 26.71
C LEU A 691 -19.96 -13.90 27.34
N ARG A 692 -20.06 -15.05 26.68
CA ARG A 692 -20.79 -16.26 27.15
C ARG A 692 -22.24 -15.98 27.56
N GLY A 693 -22.90 -15.07 26.82
CA GLY A 693 -24.29 -14.69 27.09
C GLY A 693 -24.50 -13.70 28.24
N ARG A 694 -23.45 -13.33 28.98
CA ARG A 694 -23.52 -12.42 30.13
C ARG A 694 -23.58 -10.96 29.70
N ASP A 695 -23.94 -10.10 30.65
CA ASP A 695 -23.86 -8.66 30.51
C ASP A 695 -22.45 -8.21 30.16
N GLY A 696 -22.34 -7.26 29.22
CA GLY A 696 -21.05 -6.79 28.77
C GLY A 696 -21.09 -5.88 27.55
N ILE A 697 -19.90 -5.45 27.16
CA ILE A 697 -19.66 -4.44 26.13
C ILE A 697 -18.62 -4.97 25.13
N VAL A 698 -18.91 -4.81 23.84
CA VAL A 698 -17.93 -4.95 22.74
C VAL A 698 -17.77 -3.60 22.07
N CYS A 699 -16.56 -3.05 22.07
CA CYS A 699 -16.24 -1.75 21.49
C CYS A 699 -15.07 -1.85 20.50
N PHE A 700 -15.35 -1.81 19.20
CA PHE A 700 -14.33 -1.89 18.16
C PHE A 700 -14.35 -0.70 17.22
N VAL A 701 -13.17 -0.27 16.80
CA VAL A 701 -12.99 0.50 15.56
C VAL A 701 -12.72 -0.48 14.42
N SER A 702 -13.55 -0.46 13.38
CA SER A 702 -13.54 -1.48 12.33
C SER A 702 -13.90 -0.97 10.94
N ASN A 703 -13.68 -1.79 9.92
CA ASN A 703 -14.17 -1.54 8.56
C ASN A 703 -15.71 -1.38 8.51
N ASN A 704 -16.21 -0.35 7.83
CA ASN A 704 -17.65 -0.05 7.72
C ASN A 704 -18.42 -0.89 6.70
N SER A 705 -17.77 -1.82 6.01
CA SER A 705 -18.44 -2.65 4.99
C SER A 705 -19.68 -3.38 5.52
N PHE A 706 -19.71 -3.78 6.79
CA PHE A 706 -20.84 -4.52 7.36
C PHE A 706 -22.10 -3.68 7.57
N ILE A 707 -22.03 -2.35 7.53
CA ILE A 707 -23.17 -1.47 7.78
C ILE A 707 -24.19 -1.52 6.63
N ASP A 708 -23.72 -1.64 5.39
CA ASP A 708 -24.58 -1.51 4.22
C ASP A 708 -24.33 -2.54 3.10
N GLN A 709 -23.18 -3.22 3.06
CA GLN A 709 -22.93 -4.17 1.98
C GLN A 709 -23.80 -5.42 2.12
N ILE A 710 -24.24 -5.94 0.97
CA ILE A 710 -25.20 -7.05 0.89
C ILE A 710 -24.70 -8.34 1.55
N ALA A 711 -23.38 -8.59 1.56
CA ALA A 711 -22.80 -9.79 2.15
C ALA A 711 -22.97 -9.89 3.68
N PHE A 712 -23.22 -8.77 4.35
CA PHE A 712 -23.27 -8.69 5.82
C PHE A 712 -24.69 -8.57 6.38
N ASP A 713 -25.70 -8.80 5.55
CA ASP A 713 -27.11 -8.79 5.97
C ASP A 713 -27.41 -9.81 7.08
N GLY A 714 -26.78 -10.98 7.02
CA GLY A 714 -26.80 -11.96 8.12
C GLY A 714 -26.06 -11.48 9.37
N MET A 715 -24.88 -10.87 9.24
CA MET A 715 -24.14 -10.31 10.38
C MET A 715 -24.94 -9.22 11.10
N ARG A 716 -25.52 -8.28 10.36
CA ARG A 716 -26.38 -7.22 10.92
C ARG A 716 -27.58 -7.76 11.68
N HIS A 717 -28.20 -8.81 11.14
CA HIS A 717 -29.32 -9.49 11.79
C HIS A 717 -28.91 -10.09 13.15
N HIS A 718 -27.78 -10.80 13.19
CA HIS A 718 -27.27 -11.43 14.40
C HIS A 718 -26.75 -10.42 15.43
N LEU A 719 -26.09 -9.33 15.00
CA LEU A 719 -25.67 -8.27 15.92
C LEU A 719 -26.87 -7.66 16.67
N LEU A 720 -27.97 -7.37 15.98
CA LEU A 720 -29.20 -6.91 16.62
C LEU A 720 -29.90 -7.98 17.47
N GLN A 721 -29.52 -9.26 17.34
CA GLN A 721 -29.99 -10.31 18.24
C GLN A 721 -29.12 -10.45 19.48
N ASP A 722 -27.81 -10.33 19.30
CA ASP A 722 -26.79 -10.51 20.32
C ASP A 722 -26.67 -9.31 21.28
N PHE A 723 -27.09 -8.11 20.86
CA PHE A 723 -26.92 -6.89 21.63
C PHE A 723 -28.24 -6.14 21.81
N THR A 724 -28.43 -5.54 22.98
CA THR A 724 -29.62 -4.74 23.33
C THR A 724 -29.48 -3.31 22.84
N HIS A 725 -28.28 -2.75 22.82
CA HIS A 725 -28.02 -1.44 22.22
C HIS A 725 -26.76 -1.47 21.37
N ILE A 726 -26.85 -0.98 20.13
CA ILE A 726 -25.69 -0.74 19.26
C ILE A 726 -25.61 0.75 18.93
N TYR A 727 -24.49 1.38 19.29
CA TYR A 727 -24.08 2.68 18.79
C TYR A 727 -23.05 2.48 17.69
N HIS A 728 -23.29 3.06 16.51
CA HIS A 728 -22.34 3.01 15.41
C HIS A 728 -22.06 4.40 14.84
N LEU A 729 -20.83 4.85 15.01
CA LEU A 729 -20.30 6.10 14.47
C LEU A 729 -19.54 5.83 13.17
N ASP A 730 -20.13 6.19 12.03
CA ASP A 730 -19.56 6.06 10.70
C ASP A 730 -18.63 7.25 10.41
N LEU A 731 -17.31 7.00 10.39
CA LEU A 731 -16.29 8.01 10.09
C LEU A 731 -16.00 8.15 8.59
N HIS A 732 -16.76 7.49 7.70
CA HIS A 732 -16.51 7.47 6.26
C HIS A 732 -15.07 7.05 5.90
N GLY A 733 -14.44 7.69 4.91
CA GLY A 733 -13.08 7.38 4.46
C GLY A 733 -12.98 6.29 3.40
N ASN A 734 -14.11 5.86 2.81
CA ASN A 734 -14.11 4.89 1.72
C ASN A 734 -13.89 5.56 0.36
N VAL A 735 -12.63 5.85 0.04
CA VAL A 735 -12.22 6.47 -1.23
C VAL A 735 -12.63 5.59 -2.42
N ARG A 736 -12.68 4.26 -2.26
CA ARG A 736 -13.09 3.33 -3.32
C ARG A 736 -14.57 3.38 -3.68
N ARG A 737 -15.40 4.11 -2.91
CA ARG A 737 -16.83 4.29 -3.16
C ARG A 737 -17.17 5.66 -3.72
N ASN A 738 -16.31 6.66 -3.51
CA ASN A 738 -16.56 8.02 -3.94
C ASN A 738 -15.45 8.48 -4.89
N PRO A 739 -15.73 8.58 -6.21
CA PRO A 739 -14.72 8.94 -7.20
C PRO A 739 -14.26 10.41 -7.09
N ARG A 740 -14.94 11.25 -6.29
CA ARG A 740 -14.49 12.62 -5.98
C ARG A 740 -13.39 12.66 -4.92
N LEU A 741 -13.23 11.59 -4.16
CA LEU A 741 -12.17 11.43 -3.17
C LEU A 741 -10.97 10.73 -3.83
N SER A 742 -9.76 11.13 -3.46
CA SER A 742 -8.52 10.49 -3.91
C SER A 742 -7.52 10.36 -2.76
N GLY A 743 -6.53 9.49 -2.95
CA GLY A 743 -5.49 9.23 -1.95
C GLY A 743 -6.01 8.58 -0.68
N THR A 744 -5.41 8.95 0.46
CA THR A 744 -5.66 8.37 1.79
C THR A 744 -6.05 9.40 2.85
N THR A 745 -6.13 10.69 2.47
CA THR A 745 -6.26 11.84 3.38
C THR A 745 -7.63 11.97 4.06
N HIS A 746 -8.65 11.28 3.54
CA HIS A 746 -10.03 11.34 4.05
C HIS A 746 -10.35 10.22 5.05
N ASN A 747 -9.38 9.36 5.37
CA ASN A 747 -9.56 8.26 6.31
C ASN A 747 -8.69 8.47 7.56
N VAL A 748 -9.26 8.17 8.74
CA VAL A 748 -8.59 8.38 10.03
C VAL A 748 -7.29 7.59 10.21
N PHE A 749 -7.14 6.46 9.52
CA PHE A 749 -5.94 5.62 9.52
C PHE A 749 -5.08 5.79 8.25
N GLY A 750 -5.43 6.68 7.33
CA GLY A 750 -4.69 6.81 6.07
C GLY A 750 -4.88 5.61 5.13
N ILE A 751 -6.02 4.93 5.18
CA ILE A 751 -6.37 3.81 4.27
C ILE A 751 -7.56 4.16 3.35
N GLN A 752 -7.86 3.33 2.36
CA GLN A 752 -8.89 3.62 1.34
C GLN A 752 -10.26 2.99 1.61
N VAL A 753 -10.41 2.21 2.68
CA VAL A 753 -11.67 1.58 3.08
C VAL A 753 -12.35 2.42 4.16
N GLY A 754 -13.68 2.40 4.19
CA GLY A 754 -14.41 3.16 5.21
C GLY A 754 -14.25 2.55 6.61
N VAL A 755 -14.26 3.39 7.64
CA VAL A 755 -13.98 3.01 9.03
C VAL A 755 -15.01 3.61 9.97
N GLY A 756 -15.36 2.91 11.04
CA GLY A 756 -16.30 3.41 12.04
C GLY A 756 -16.10 2.75 13.39
N ILE A 757 -16.66 3.37 14.43
CA ILE A 757 -16.57 2.92 15.82
C ILE A 757 -17.91 2.32 16.20
N THR A 758 -17.91 1.06 16.64
CA THR A 758 -19.10 0.33 17.07
C THR A 758 -18.99 0.01 18.56
N LEU A 759 -19.93 0.51 19.35
CA LEU A 759 -20.12 0.17 20.76
C LEU A 759 -21.41 -0.63 20.88
N ALA A 760 -21.29 -1.94 21.12
CA ALA A 760 -22.38 -2.89 21.22
C ALA A 760 -22.50 -3.38 22.68
N ILE A 761 -23.69 -3.24 23.25
CA ILE A 761 -23.98 -3.47 24.67
C ILE A 761 -24.98 -4.61 24.79
N ARG A 762 -24.69 -5.56 25.67
CA ARG A 762 -25.60 -6.63 26.07
C ARG A 762 -25.95 -6.41 27.53
N ALA A 763 -27.23 -6.15 27.81
CA ALA A 763 -27.72 -5.93 29.15
C ALA A 763 -29.02 -6.72 29.36
N ALA A 764 -28.98 -7.78 30.16
CA ALA A 764 -30.08 -8.73 30.34
C ALA A 764 -31.36 -8.08 30.89
N HIS A 765 -31.24 -6.95 31.60
CA HIS A 765 -32.37 -6.19 32.12
C HIS A 765 -33.11 -5.37 31.03
N GLN A 766 -32.51 -5.14 29.86
CA GLN A 766 -33.11 -4.40 28.73
C GLN A 766 -33.76 -5.37 27.74
N GLN A 767 -35.06 -5.25 27.51
CA GLN A 767 -35.74 -6.02 26.46
C GLN A 767 -35.81 -5.31 25.11
N GLU A 768 -35.74 -3.97 25.11
CA GLU A 768 -35.81 -3.18 23.88
C GLU A 768 -34.46 -3.21 23.16
N ARG A 769 -34.49 -3.50 21.84
CA ARG A 769 -33.32 -3.44 20.97
C ARG A 769 -33.22 -2.09 20.29
N ARG A 770 -32.09 -1.41 20.44
CA ARG A 770 -31.86 -0.04 19.94
C ARG A 770 -30.66 0.01 19.02
N LEU A 771 -30.83 0.67 17.88
CA LEU A 771 -29.75 0.99 16.94
C LEU A 771 -29.63 2.51 16.82
N SER A 772 -28.51 3.04 17.27
CA SER A 772 -28.16 4.46 17.21
C SER A 772 -27.03 4.64 16.21
N TYR A 773 -27.25 5.51 15.24
CA TYR A 773 -26.33 5.71 14.13
C TYR A 773 -26.02 7.19 13.98
N TYR A 774 -24.76 7.51 13.70
CA TYR A 774 -24.34 8.84 13.30
C TYR A 774 -23.25 8.72 12.26
N ARG A 775 -23.26 9.63 11.29
CA ARG A 775 -22.34 9.65 10.17
C ARG A 775 -21.74 11.05 10.06
N VAL A 776 -20.41 11.13 10.08
CA VAL A 776 -19.71 12.41 9.82
C VAL A 776 -19.82 12.79 8.34
N PRO A 777 -19.63 14.06 7.96
CA PRO A 777 -19.59 14.44 6.55
C PRO A 777 -18.54 13.65 5.74
N GLU A 778 -18.90 13.31 4.51
CA GLU A 778 -18.12 12.38 3.68
C GLU A 778 -16.81 12.99 3.16
N ASP A 779 -16.80 14.31 2.94
CA ASP A 779 -15.71 15.12 2.42
C ASP A 779 -14.68 15.54 3.49
N TRP A 780 -14.95 15.28 4.77
CA TRP A 780 -14.01 15.59 5.85
C TRP A 780 -12.69 14.82 5.71
N ARG A 781 -11.60 15.54 5.94
CA ARG A 781 -10.24 15.01 6.05
C ARG A 781 -10.03 14.32 7.40
N LYS A 782 -8.91 13.61 7.50
CA LYS A 782 -8.47 12.91 8.72
C LYS A 782 -8.50 13.84 9.94
N GLU A 783 -7.92 15.03 9.83
CA GLU A 783 -7.77 15.97 10.94
C GLU A 783 -9.13 16.45 11.48
N GLU A 784 -10.08 16.75 10.60
CA GLU A 784 -11.43 17.18 10.95
C GLU A 784 -12.18 16.09 11.72
N LYS A 785 -12.05 14.83 11.29
CA LYS A 785 -12.65 13.67 11.96
C LYS A 785 -12.04 13.42 13.34
N LEU A 786 -10.72 13.53 13.48
CA LEU A 786 -10.04 13.37 14.76
C LEU A 786 -10.39 14.51 15.73
N ASN A 787 -10.47 15.75 15.23
CA ASN A 787 -10.91 16.90 16.01
C ASN A 787 -12.36 16.73 16.49
N PHE A 788 -13.26 16.23 15.64
CA PHE A 788 -14.64 15.92 16.04
C PHE A 788 -14.68 14.92 17.21
N LEU A 789 -13.88 13.84 17.17
CA LEU A 789 -13.82 12.89 18.29
C LEU A 789 -13.29 13.54 19.57
N ARG A 790 -12.28 14.39 19.46
CA ARG A 790 -11.71 15.15 20.58
C ARG A 790 -12.72 16.11 21.21
N GLU A 791 -13.47 16.83 20.39
CA GLU A 791 -14.53 17.75 20.83
C GLU A 791 -15.68 17.02 21.51
N LYS A 792 -16.10 15.87 20.94
CA LYS A 792 -17.22 15.08 21.46
C LYS A 792 -16.85 14.29 22.71
N ARG A 793 -15.58 13.92 22.90
CA ARG A 793 -15.01 13.20 24.06
C ARG A 793 -15.54 11.77 24.27
N SER A 794 -16.84 11.51 24.13
CA SER A 794 -17.47 10.19 24.27
C SER A 794 -18.75 10.07 23.43
N MET A 795 -19.27 8.84 23.31
CA MET A 795 -20.49 8.51 22.56
C MET A 795 -21.72 9.26 23.09
N GLY A 796 -21.78 9.67 24.36
CA GLY A 796 -22.91 10.42 24.92
C GLY A 796 -23.16 11.79 24.30
N GLN A 797 -22.12 12.42 23.73
CA GLN A 797 -22.20 13.77 23.14
C GLN A 797 -22.51 13.75 21.63
N ILE A 798 -22.60 12.56 21.04
CA ILE A 798 -22.92 12.38 19.63
C ILE A 798 -24.43 12.59 19.43
N PRO A 799 -24.85 13.40 18.45
CA PRO A 799 -26.26 13.63 18.16
C PRO A 799 -26.84 12.45 17.37
N TRP A 800 -27.12 11.35 18.06
CA TRP A 800 -27.54 10.09 17.46
C TRP A 800 -28.86 10.18 16.70
N GLN A 801 -28.87 9.59 15.50
CA GLN A 801 -30.11 9.22 14.82
C GLN A 801 -30.51 7.81 15.27
N ARG A 802 -31.71 7.68 15.85
CA ARG A 802 -32.28 6.36 16.12
C ARG A 802 -32.78 5.74 14.81
N LEU A 803 -32.22 4.60 14.44
CA LEU A 803 -32.66 3.84 13.26
C LEU A 803 -33.74 2.83 13.65
N GLN A 804 -34.81 2.80 12.87
CA GLN A 804 -35.83 1.75 12.89
C GLN A 804 -35.78 1.01 11.56
N PRO A 805 -34.86 0.05 11.40
CA PRO A 805 -34.69 -0.62 10.12
C PRO A 805 -35.95 -1.45 9.81
N ALA A 806 -36.51 -1.25 8.61
CA ALA A 806 -37.71 -1.97 8.16
C ALA A 806 -37.54 -3.50 8.19
N THR A 807 -36.29 -3.97 8.04
CA THR A 807 -35.90 -5.35 8.38
C THR A 807 -34.59 -5.32 9.15
N PRO A 808 -34.34 -6.25 10.09
CA PRO A 808 -33.09 -6.31 10.87
C PRO A 808 -31.84 -6.56 10.01
N ARG A 809 -32.01 -6.77 8.69
CA ARG A 809 -30.98 -7.09 7.71
C ARG A 809 -30.44 -5.87 6.98
N HIS A 810 -31.13 -4.73 7.01
CA HIS A 810 -30.74 -3.49 6.34
C HIS A 810 -30.85 -2.32 7.32
N TRP A 811 -29.72 -1.89 7.88
CA TRP A 811 -29.68 -0.78 8.85
C TRP A 811 -29.93 0.57 8.17
N LEU A 812 -29.31 0.80 7.01
CA LEU A 812 -29.48 1.99 6.20
C LEU A 812 -30.43 1.66 5.03
N ALA A 813 -31.72 1.91 5.18
CA ALA A 813 -32.68 1.78 4.08
C ALA A 813 -32.70 3.09 3.27
N PRO A 814 -32.67 3.05 1.92
CA PRO A 814 -32.93 4.24 1.12
C PRO A 814 -34.37 4.73 1.33
N GLN A 815 -34.58 6.06 1.27
CA GLN A 815 -35.92 6.65 1.29
C GLN A 815 -36.78 5.99 0.19
N SER A 816 -38.00 5.58 0.54
CA SER A 816 -38.80 4.63 -0.24
C SER A 816 -39.36 5.24 -1.53
N ALA A 817 -39.11 4.59 -2.67
CA ALA A 817 -39.97 4.59 -3.85
C ALA A 817 -40.83 3.30 -3.83
N PRO A 818 -41.97 3.28 -3.10
CA PRO A 818 -42.78 2.07 -2.90
C PRO A 818 -43.24 1.42 -4.21
N GLU A 819 -43.40 2.21 -5.26
CA GLU A 819 -43.75 1.75 -6.62
C GLU A 819 -42.70 0.82 -7.24
N TRP A 820 -41.42 0.87 -6.81
CA TRP A 820 -40.35 0.07 -7.39
C TRP A 820 -40.65 -1.43 -7.37
N SER A 821 -41.20 -1.94 -6.27
CA SER A 821 -41.54 -3.36 -6.13
C SER A 821 -42.65 -3.79 -7.09
N THR A 822 -43.45 -2.84 -7.57
CA THR A 822 -44.56 -3.06 -8.51
C THR A 822 -44.13 -3.07 -9.98
N PHE A 823 -42.88 -2.75 -10.28
CA PHE A 823 -42.34 -2.77 -11.64
C PHE A 823 -41.85 -4.16 -12.04
N LEU A 824 -41.85 -4.44 -13.35
CA LEU A 824 -41.42 -5.71 -13.92
C LEU A 824 -39.91 -5.90 -13.76
N PRO A 825 -39.41 -6.91 -13.02
CA PRO A 825 -37.97 -7.14 -12.91
C PRO A 825 -37.34 -7.50 -14.26
N LEU A 826 -36.17 -6.92 -14.54
CA LEU A 826 -35.38 -7.27 -15.73
C LEU A 826 -35.04 -8.78 -15.71
N GLY A 827 -34.66 -9.30 -14.55
CA GLY A 827 -34.49 -10.73 -14.29
C GLY A 827 -34.39 -11.02 -12.80
N THR A 828 -34.71 -12.25 -12.39
CA THR A 828 -34.59 -12.72 -10.99
C THR A 828 -33.79 -14.02 -10.94
N LYS A 829 -33.25 -14.35 -9.75
CA LYS A 829 -32.52 -15.62 -9.57
C LYS A 829 -33.47 -16.80 -9.61
N GLU A 830 -34.66 -16.64 -9.06
CA GLU A 830 -35.73 -17.62 -9.00
C GLU A 830 -36.20 -17.95 -10.42
N GLY A 831 -36.52 -16.92 -11.22
CA GLY A 831 -36.88 -17.07 -12.63
C GLY A 831 -35.76 -17.73 -13.44
N LYS A 832 -34.51 -17.30 -13.22
CA LYS A 832 -33.34 -17.92 -13.87
C LYS A 832 -33.16 -19.40 -13.51
N ARG A 833 -33.37 -19.78 -12.25
CA ARG A 833 -33.27 -21.18 -11.81
C ARG A 833 -34.36 -22.04 -12.43
N ALA A 834 -35.61 -21.56 -12.42
CA ALA A 834 -36.74 -22.27 -12.99
C ALA A 834 -36.56 -22.51 -14.51
N ALA A 835 -36.10 -21.49 -15.24
CA ALA A 835 -35.77 -21.60 -16.66
C ALA A 835 -34.64 -22.61 -16.96
N THR A 836 -33.75 -22.87 -15.99
CA THR A 836 -32.70 -23.89 -16.12
C THR A 836 -33.11 -25.29 -15.66
N SER A 837 -34.25 -25.43 -14.97
CA SER A 837 -34.70 -26.69 -14.37
C SER A 837 -35.98 -27.27 -14.98
N GLU A 838 -36.44 -26.74 -16.13
CA GLU A 838 -37.70 -27.14 -16.80
C GLU A 838 -38.94 -27.11 -15.88
N ARG A 839 -38.91 -26.28 -14.83
CA ARG A 839 -40.06 -26.07 -13.94
C ARG A 839 -40.73 -24.76 -14.32
N GLU A 840 -42.05 -24.76 -14.50
CA GLU A 840 -42.81 -23.52 -14.61
C GLU A 840 -42.56 -22.65 -13.38
N SER A 841 -42.27 -21.36 -13.61
CA SER A 841 -42.05 -20.38 -12.55
C SER A 841 -43.19 -19.38 -12.55
N ASP A 842 -43.85 -19.24 -11.40
CA ASP A 842 -44.85 -18.20 -11.16
C ASP A 842 -44.26 -16.78 -11.08
N HIS A 843 -42.93 -16.62 -11.17
CA HIS A 843 -42.27 -15.33 -11.08
C HIS A 843 -42.21 -14.62 -12.43
N LEU A 844 -42.99 -13.53 -12.57
CA LEU A 844 -42.98 -12.67 -13.75
C LEU A 844 -41.68 -11.84 -13.84
N THR A 845 -40.88 -12.07 -14.88
CA THR A 845 -39.65 -11.33 -15.19
C THR A 845 -39.52 -11.09 -16.68
N LEU A 846 -38.77 -10.07 -17.11
CA LEU A 846 -38.56 -9.80 -18.53
C LEU A 846 -37.70 -10.89 -19.20
N PHE A 847 -36.51 -11.18 -18.67
CA PHE A 847 -35.59 -12.18 -19.21
C PHE A 847 -35.56 -13.47 -18.38
N ALA A 848 -35.60 -14.61 -19.05
CA ALA A 848 -35.49 -15.93 -18.42
C ALA A 848 -34.03 -16.29 -18.04
N ALA A 849 -33.06 -15.88 -18.85
CA ALA A 849 -31.64 -16.13 -18.63
C ALA A 849 -30.80 -14.86 -18.78
N TYR A 850 -29.71 -14.78 -18.02
CA TYR A 850 -28.72 -13.71 -18.11
C TYR A 850 -27.41 -14.19 -17.49
N SER A 851 -26.29 -13.57 -17.85
CA SER A 851 -24.96 -13.97 -17.37
C SER A 851 -24.20 -12.81 -16.77
N LEU A 852 -23.26 -13.11 -15.87
CA LEU A 852 -22.16 -12.19 -15.60
C LEU A 852 -21.27 -12.05 -16.85
N GLY A 853 -20.59 -10.91 -16.97
CA GLY A 853 -19.43 -10.78 -17.87
C GLY A 853 -18.33 -11.82 -17.55
N ILE A 854 -17.45 -12.10 -18.51
CA ILE A 854 -16.41 -13.11 -18.35
C ILE A 854 -15.39 -12.66 -17.32
N GLN A 855 -15.08 -13.56 -16.38
CA GLN A 855 -13.98 -13.38 -15.46
C GLN A 855 -12.82 -14.28 -15.88
N THR A 856 -11.70 -13.70 -16.27
CA THR A 856 -10.52 -14.50 -16.64
C THR A 856 -9.57 -14.72 -15.46
N SER A 857 -9.45 -13.71 -14.58
CA SER A 857 -8.40 -13.58 -13.54
C SER A 857 -6.97 -13.46 -14.08
N ARG A 858 -6.79 -13.32 -15.41
CA ARG A 858 -5.50 -13.30 -16.09
C ARG A 858 -5.52 -12.49 -17.38
N ASP A 859 -6.20 -11.35 -17.38
CA ASP A 859 -6.50 -10.59 -18.61
C ASP A 859 -5.30 -10.40 -19.54
N VAL A 860 -4.15 -9.96 -19.00
CA VAL A 860 -2.93 -9.73 -19.79
C VAL A 860 -2.43 -10.96 -20.58
N TRP A 861 -2.80 -12.17 -20.15
CA TRP A 861 -2.45 -13.44 -20.81
C TRP A 861 -3.48 -13.88 -21.85
N VAL A 862 -4.75 -13.59 -21.63
CA VAL A 862 -5.85 -14.16 -22.45
C VAL A 862 -6.64 -13.11 -23.24
N TYR A 863 -6.33 -11.82 -23.08
CA TYR A 863 -6.75 -10.76 -23.98
C TYR A 863 -5.54 -10.17 -24.71
N ASP A 864 -5.72 -9.77 -25.96
CA ASP A 864 -4.78 -8.94 -26.71
C ASP A 864 -5.49 -8.18 -27.84
N PHE A 865 -4.94 -7.05 -28.27
CA PHE A 865 -5.37 -6.38 -29.50
C PHE A 865 -4.85 -7.12 -30.74
N ASP A 866 -3.66 -7.73 -30.65
CA ASP A 866 -3.07 -8.53 -31.72
C ASP A 866 -3.32 -10.03 -31.52
N ARG A 867 -3.84 -10.66 -32.57
CA ARG A 867 -4.17 -12.08 -32.55
C ARG A 867 -2.95 -12.97 -32.40
N SER A 868 -1.81 -12.61 -32.99
CA SER A 868 -0.59 -13.43 -32.97
C SER A 868 0.08 -13.38 -31.60
N GLN A 869 0.11 -12.20 -30.96
CA GLN A 869 0.58 -12.02 -29.59
C GLN A 869 -0.29 -12.82 -28.61
N LEU A 870 -1.62 -12.79 -28.75
CA LEU A 870 -2.50 -13.63 -27.93
C LEU A 870 -2.15 -15.11 -28.02
N ILE A 871 -1.93 -15.62 -29.25
CA ILE A 871 -1.56 -17.02 -29.47
C ILE A 871 -0.26 -17.36 -28.75
N SER A 872 0.78 -16.53 -28.94
CA SER A 872 2.09 -16.74 -28.34
C SER A 872 2.01 -16.80 -26.81
N LYS A 873 1.34 -15.82 -26.18
CA LYS A 873 1.15 -15.75 -24.73
C LYS A 873 0.41 -16.96 -24.18
N VAL A 874 -0.69 -17.36 -24.81
CA VAL A 874 -1.50 -18.50 -24.38
C VAL A 874 -0.72 -19.81 -24.51
N GLN A 875 0.00 -20.01 -25.60
CA GLN A 875 0.82 -21.21 -25.80
C GLN A 875 1.95 -21.31 -24.76
N GLN A 876 2.64 -20.21 -24.48
CA GLN A 876 3.66 -20.15 -23.43
C GLN A 876 3.08 -20.53 -22.06
N MET A 877 1.92 -19.98 -21.71
CA MET A 877 1.28 -20.29 -20.43
C MET A 877 0.82 -21.76 -20.35
N ILE A 878 0.29 -22.31 -21.44
CA ILE A 878 -0.11 -23.73 -21.54
C ILE A 878 1.10 -24.64 -21.36
N GLU A 879 2.22 -24.31 -21.98
CA GLU A 879 3.47 -25.08 -21.84
C GLU A 879 3.95 -25.11 -20.39
N VAL A 880 3.98 -23.96 -19.71
CA VAL A 880 4.36 -23.87 -18.29
C VAL A 880 3.42 -24.69 -17.41
N TYR A 881 2.10 -24.55 -17.61
CA TYR A 881 1.08 -25.31 -16.87
C TYR A 881 1.26 -26.82 -17.04
N ASN A 882 1.41 -27.31 -18.28
CA ASN A 882 1.55 -28.74 -18.56
C ASN A 882 2.90 -29.29 -18.06
N ASN A 883 3.97 -28.51 -18.12
CA ASN A 883 5.27 -28.90 -17.57
C ASN A 883 5.22 -29.06 -16.04
N ASP A 884 4.57 -28.12 -15.34
CA ASP A 884 4.34 -28.25 -13.89
C ASP A 884 3.45 -29.46 -13.58
N LEU A 885 2.43 -29.73 -14.39
CA LEU A 885 1.54 -30.90 -14.22
C LEU A 885 2.30 -32.22 -14.38
N ALA A 886 3.16 -32.32 -15.39
CA ALA A 886 4.01 -33.49 -15.59
C ALA A 886 5.01 -33.67 -14.42
N ARG A 887 5.59 -32.58 -13.90
CA ARG A 887 6.45 -32.63 -12.69
C ARG A 887 5.65 -33.14 -11.49
N TRP A 888 4.40 -32.69 -11.32
CA TRP A 888 3.54 -33.06 -10.20
C TRP A 888 3.20 -34.56 -10.19
N GLN A 889 2.89 -35.10 -11.38
CA GLN A 889 2.63 -36.52 -11.56
C GLN A 889 3.85 -37.38 -11.22
N ARG A 890 5.06 -36.95 -11.62
CA ARG A 890 6.32 -37.65 -11.29
C ARG A 890 6.67 -37.59 -9.80
N ALA A 891 6.35 -36.49 -9.12
CA ALA A 891 6.63 -36.28 -7.70
C ALA A 891 5.65 -36.98 -6.74
N ASN A 892 4.78 -37.86 -7.25
CA ASN A 892 3.75 -38.57 -6.50
C ASN A 892 2.81 -37.66 -5.68
N LYS A 893 2.41 -36.53 -6.26
CA LYS A 893 1.36 -35.63 -5.72
C LYS A 893 1.66 -35.12 -4.30
N PRO A 894 2.65 -34.23 -4.14
CA PRO A 894 2.92 -33.55 -2.87
C PRO A 894 1.65 -32.97 -2.22
N ALA A 895 1.62 -32.83 -0.89
CA ALA A 895 0.43 -32.30 -0.20
C ALA A 895 0.21 -30.79 -0.45
N ASP A 896 1.28 -30.04 -0.71
CA ASP A 896 1.24 -28.59 -0.88
C ASP A 896 1.45 -28.22 -2.36
N LEU A 897 0.37 -27.78 -3.00
CA LEU A 897 0.38 -27.30 -4.39
C LEU A 897 1.07 -25.93 -4.51
N ASP A 898 0.89 -25.05 -3.52
CA ASP A 898 1.23 -23.64 -3.61
C ASP A 898 2.75 -23.43 -3.55
N SER A 899 3.49 -24.27 -2.82
CA SER A 899 4.96 -24.32 -2.87
C SER A 899 5.52 -25.10 -4.06
N PHE A 900 4.70 -25.88 -4.76
CA PHE A 900 5.15 -26.72 -5.86
C PHE A 900 5.13 -26.00 -7.21
N VAL A 901 4.07 -25.24 -7.51
CA VAL A 901 3.90 -24.58 -8.81
C VAL A 901 4.67 -23.27 -8.90
N SER A 902 5.08 -22.88 -10.11
CA SER A 902 5.79 -21.62 -10.31
C SER A 902 4.93 -20.41 -9.92
N ALA A 903 5.44 -19.54 -9.04
CA ALA A 903 4.82 -18.26 -8.69
C ALA A 903 5.17 -17.11 -9.68
N ASP A 904 6.05 -17.36 -10.64
CA ASP A 904 6.56 -16.39 -11.62
C ASP A 904 5.45 -15.89 -12.57
N GLU A 905 4.93 -14.67 -12.31
CA GLU A 905 3.88 -14.02 -13.12
C GLU A 905 4.34 -13.70 -14.56
N THR A 906 5.65 -13.78 -14.89
CA THR A 906 6.17 -13.66 -16.27
C THR A 906 5.94 -14.91 -17.12
N LYS A 907 5.53 -16.01 -16.48
CA LYS A 907 5.31 -17.31 -17.13
C LYS A 907 3.87 -17.78 -17.01
N ILE A 908 3.26 -17.61 -15.83
CA ILE A 908 1.91 -18.09 -15.58
C ILE A 908 1.24 -17.27 -14.47
N LYS A 909 -0.05 -16.99 -14.68
CA LYS A 909 -0.90 -16.39 -13.64
C LYS A 909 -1.96 -17.39 -13.17
N TRP A 910 -1.75 -17.89 -11.95
CA TRP A 910 -2.63 -18.86 -11.32
C TRP A 910 -3.94 -18.22 -10.86
N SER A 911 -4.93 -19.08 -10.70
CA SER A 911 -6.24 -18.76 -10.14
C SER A 911 -6.77 -20.01 -9.46
N SER A 912 -7.72 -19.88 -8.54
CA SER A 912 -8.33 -21.03 -7.88
C SER A 912 -8.89 -22.07 -8.87
N ARG A 913 -9.51 -21.63 -9.98
CA ARG A 913 -10.08 -22.54 -10.99
C ARG A 913 -8.99 -23.29 -11.76
N LEU A 914 -7.93 -22.60 -12.16
CA LEU A 914 -6.78 -23.22 -12.82
C LEU A 914 -6.11 -24.27 -11.91
N LYS A 915 -5.94 -23.97 -10.62
CA LYS A 915 -5.44 -24.93 -9.61
C LYS A 915 -6.40 -26.12 -9.42
N GLU A 916 -7.71 -25.90 -9.46
CA GLU A 916 -8.73 -26.97 -9.42
C GLU A 916 -8.57 -27.94 -10.61
N TYR A 917 -8.39 -27.41 -11.84
CA TYR A 917 -8.12 -28.23 -13.03
C TYR A 917 -6.78 -28.96 -12.94
N PHE A 918 -5.75 -28.32 -12.39
CA PHE A 918 -4.43 -28.92 -12.17
C PHE A 918 -4.52 -30.12 -11.22
N LEU A 919 -5.23 -29.98 -10.09
CA LEU A 919 -5.45 -31.07 -9.13
C LEU A 919 -6.28 -32.22 -9.72
N ARG A 920 -7.18 -31.91 -10.65
CA ARG A 920 -7.91 -32.90 -11.46
C ARG A 920 -7.08 -33.50 -12.60
N GLN A 921 -5.86 -33.03 -12.79
CA GLN A 921 -4.92 -33.49 -13.81
C GLN A 921 -5.46 -33.31 -15.24
N VAL A 922 -6.15 -32.19 -15.47
CA VAL A 922 -6.61 -31.84 -16.82
C VAL A 922 -5.49 -31.12 -17.55
N GLU A 923 -5.03 -31.69 -18.66
CA GLU A 923 -4.07 -31.07 -19.57
C GLU A 923 -4.69 -29.87 -20.29
N ALA A 924 -3.93 -28.79 -20.42
CA ALA A 924 -4.34 -27.65 -21.24
C ALA A 924 -3.92 -27.88 -22.70
N ARG A 925 -4.81 -27.59 -23.65
CA ARG A 925 -4.53 -27.72 -25.10
C ARG A 925 -4.94 -26.46 -25.83
N PHE A 926 -4.06 -25.95 -26.67
CA PHE A 926 -4.35 -24.76 -27.48
C PHE A 926 -5.36 -25.10 -28.59
N GLN A 927 -6.38 -24.25 -28.75
CA GLN A 927 -7.40 -24.36 -29.79
C GLN A 927 -7.61 -23.00 -30.45
N ALA A 928 -7.29 -22.88 -31.73
CA ALA A 928 -7.43 -21.62 -32.46
C ALA A 928 -8.90 -21.14 -32.54
N THR A 929 -9.86 -22.06 -32.50
CA THR A 929 -11.31 -21.80 -32.47
C THR A 929 -11.79 -21.14 -31.18
N SER A 930 -11.00 -21.20 -30.11
CA SER A 930 -11.30 -20.53 -28.84
C SER A 930 -10.98 -19.04 -28.87
N ILE A 931 -10.34 -18.52 -29.93
CA ILE A 931 -10.09 -17.09 -30.09
C ILE A 931 -11.38 -16.41 -30.57
N ARG A 932 -11.92 -15.50 -29.75
CA ARG A 932 -13.19 -14.81 -29.98
C ARG A 932 -13.00 -13.29 -29.90
N ARG A 933 -13.89 -12.52 -30.52
CA ARG A 933 -13.92 -11.06 -30.31
C ARG A 933 -14.64 -10.75 -29.01
N ALA A 934 -14.07 -9.86 -28.23
CA ALA A 934 -14.62 -9.45 -26.96
C ALA A 934 -14.54 -7.94 -26.77
N LEU A 935 -15.57 -7.39 -26.15
CA LEU A 935 -15.59 -6.00 -25.71
C LEU A 935 -15.02 -5.96 -24.29
N TYR A 936 -13.74 -5.56 -24.19
CA TYR A 936 -13.02 -5.54 -22.92
C TYR A 936 -13.48 -4.36 -22.04
N ARG A 937 -13.63 -3.19 -22.65
CA ARG A 937 -14.15 -1.93 -22.06
C ARG A 937 -15.06 -1.24 -23.09
N PRO A 938 -15.84 -0.20 -22.74
CA PRO A 938 -16.66 0.50 -23.72
C PRO A 938 -15.85 0.89 -24.95
N PHE A 939 -16.38 0.53 -26.11
CA PHE A 939 -15.80 0.84 -27.41
C PHE A 939 -14.34 0.36 -27.57
N THR A 940 -13.94 -0.67 -26.81
CA THR A 940 -12.60 -1.27 -26.82
C THR A 940 -12.69 -2.75 -27.15
N SER A 941 -12.52 -3.07 -28.43
CA SER A 941 -12.57 -4.44 -28.95
C SER A 941 -11.17 -5.09 -28.87
N MET A 942 -11.12 -6.31 -28.33
CA MET A 942 -9.91 -7.13 -28.22
C MET A 942 -10.20 -8.58 -28.63
N TYR A 943 -9.17 -9.35 -28.90
CA TYR A 943 -9.25 -10.81 -28.97
C TYR A 943 -9.21 -11.39 -27.56
N LEU A 944 -10.07 -12.37 -27.29
CA LEU A 944 -10.12 -13.17 -26.08
C LEU A 944 -9.84 -14.63 -26.41
N TYR A 945 -8.99 -15.30 -25.62
CA TYR A 945 -8.91 -16.76 -25.59
C TYR A 945 -9.99 -17.31 -24.65
N PHE A 946 -11.13 -17.68 -25.23
CA PHE A 946 -12.34 -18.14 -24.55
C PHE A 946 -12.27 -19.65 -24.28
N ASP A 947 -11.68 -20.03 -23.15
CA ASP A 947 -11.42 -21.41 -22.78
C ASP A 947 -11.82 -21.70 -21.32
N PRO A 948 -12.51 -22.82 -21.03
CA PRO A 948 -13.05 -23.12 -19.70
C PRO A 948 -11.98 -23.40 -18.64
N LEU A 949 -10.75 -23.78 -19.04
CA LEU A 949 -9.63 -24.04 -18.15
C LEU A 949 -8.88 -22.72 -17.85
N LEU A 950 -8.65 -21.89 -18.87
CA LEU A 950 -7.92 -20.63 -18.77
C LEU A 950 -8.79 -19.41 -18.43
N ASN A 951 -10.10 -19.55 -18.33
CA ASN A 951 -10.98 -18.51 -17.80
C ASN A 951 -11.50 -18.91 -16.41
N GLN A 952 -11.38 -18.03 -15.42
CA GLN A 952 -11.87 -18.28 -14.06
C GLN A 952 -13.37 -18.60 -14.02
N ARG A 953 -14.20 -17.85 -14.76
CA ARG A 953 -15.64 -18.09 -14.93
C ARG A 953 -16.13 -17.61 -16.30
N GLN A 954 -16.69 -18.53 -17.09
CA GLN A 954 -17.35 -18.23 -18.37
C GLN A 954 -18.85 -17.96 -18.24
N GLY A 955 -19.46 -18.10 -17.05
CA GLY A 955 -20.88 -17.88 -16.86
C GLY A 955 -21.76 -18.70 -17.81
N LEU A 956 -22.78 -18.09 -18.40
CA LEU A 956 -23.63 -18.70 -19.43
C LEU A 956 -23.19 -18.36 -20.85
N TRP A 957 -22.03 -17.72 -21.07
CA TRP A 957 -21.55 -17.32 -22.40
C TRP A 957 -21.53 -18.46 -23.44
N PRO A 958 -21.20 -19.72 -23.11
CA PRO A 958 -21.32 -20.83 -24.06
C PRO A 958 -22.76 -21.09 -24.56
N ARG A 959 -23.78 -20.57 -23.86
CA ARG A 959 -25.19 -20.61 -24.28
C ARG A 959 -25.70 -19.27 -24.83
N LEU A 960 -24.98 -18.18 -24.60
CA LEU A 960 -25.38 -16.86 -25.11
C LEU A 960 -24.77 -16.59 -26.48
N LEU A 961 -23.48 -16.89 -26.62
CA LEU A 961 -22.68 -16.72 -27.84
C LEU A 961 -21.81 -17.98 -28.09
N PRO A 962 -22.41 -19.16 -28.33
CA PRO A 962 -21.66 -20.41 -28.52
C PRO A 962 -20.61 -20.33 -29.63
N THR A 963 -20.92 -19.63 -30.73
CA THR A 963 -20.10 -19.61 -31.97
C THR A 963 -19.97 -18.18 -32.51
N PRO A 964 -18.98 -17.91 -33.39
CA PRO A 964 -18.90 -16.62 -34.07
C PRO A 964 -20.18 -16.23 -34.83
N VAL A 965 -20.90 -17.20 -35.41
CA VAL A 965 -22.20 -16.95 -36.07
C VAL A 965 -23.21 -16.34 -35.10
N SER A 966 -23.28 -16.85 -33.86
CA SER A 966 -24.17 -16.28 -32.85
C SER A 966 -23.79 -14.84 -32.43
N GLU A 967 -22.54 -14.41 -32.63
CA GLU A 967 -22.12 -13.01 -32.39
C GLU A 967 -22.67 -12.05 -33.46
N GLU A 968 -22.96 -12.53 -34.66
CA GLU A 968 -23.56 -11.71 -35.71
C GLU A 968 -25.08 -11.58 -35.52
N GLU A 969 -25.73 -12.63 -35.00
CA GLU A 969 -27.18 -12.69 -34.82
C GLU A 969 -27.67 -12.12 -33.48
N ASN A 970 -26.99 -12.45 -32.37
CA ASN A 970 -27.51 -12.16 -31.03
C ASN A 970 -27.19 -10.73 -30.59
N ARG A 971 -28.01 -10.21 -29.69
CA ARG A 971 -27.91 -8.85 -29.14
C ARG A 971 -28.08 -8.95 -27.63
N LEU A 972 -27.26 -8.22 -26.89
CA LEU A 972 -27.25 -8.27 -25.43
C LEU A 972 -27.31 -6.86 -24.84
N ILE A 973 -28.07 -6.69 -23.76
CA ILE A 973 -28.07 -5.48 -22.94
C ILE A 973 -27.21 -5.74 -21.70
N CYS A 974 -26.18 -4.93 -21.50
CA CYS A 974 -25.29 -5.00 -20.35
C CYS A 974 -25.61 -3.89 -19.35
N VAL A 975 -25.83 -4.26 -18.09
CA VAL A 975 -26.09 -3.33 -16.97
C VAL A 975 -25.16 -3.66 -15.79
N PRO A 976 -24.93 -2.71 -14.86
CA PRO A 976 -24.22 -2.98 -13.63
C PRO A 976 -24.82 -4.12 -12.82
N GLY A 977 -23.98 -4.90 -12.16
CA GLY A 977 -24.44 -5.87 -11.18
C GLY A 977 -24.81 -5.23 -9.85
N PRO A 978 -25.63 -5.91 -9.02
CA PRO A 978 -25.90 -5.47 -7.65
C PRO A 978 -24.61 -5.22 -6.85
N GLY A 979 -24.56 -4.07 -6.18
CA GLY A 979 -23.43 -3.57 -5.41
C GLY A 979 -22.43 -2.72 -6.23
N ASN A 980 -22.76 -2.37 -7.48
CA ASN A 980 -21.93 -1.48 -8.31
C ASN A 980 -21.72 -0.12 -7.64
N ARG A 981 -20.46 0.35 -7.63
CA ARG A 981 -20.09 1.61 -6.98
C ARG A 981 -20.00 2.80 -7.93
N LYS A 982 -20.04 2.56 -9.24
CA LYS A 982 -19.96 3.60 -10.27
C LYS A 982 -21.36 4.14 -10.60
N PRO A 983 -21.50 5.34 -11.19
CA PRO A 983 -22.78 5.78 -11.73
C PRO A 983 -23.44 4.73 -12.64
N PHE A 984 -24.76 4.62 -12.55
CA PHE A 984 -25.51 3.66 -13.35
C PHE A 984 -25.46 4.04 -14.83
N GLY A 985 -25.34 3.03 -15.70
CA GLY A 985 -25.50 3.16 -17.13
C GLY A 985 -25.82 1.80 -17.75
N CYS A 986 -25.94 1.74 -19.06
CA CYS A 986 -26.10 0.48 -19.78
C CYS A 986 -25.48 0.58 -21.17
N LEU A 987 -25.03 -0.55 -21.71
CA LEU A 987 -24.46 -0.62 -23.07
C LEU A 987 -24.95 -1.88 -23.76
N ALA A 988 -25.34 -1.78 -25.03
CA ALA A 988 -25.69 -2.94 -25.83
C ALA A 988 -24.48 -3.44 -26.61
N THR A 989 -24.40 -4.74 -26.84
CA THR A 989 -23.32 -5.37 -27.61
C THR A 989 -23.78 -6.67 -28.23
N ASN A 990 -23.04 -7.13 -29.23
CA ASN A 990 -23.13 -8.47 -29.81
C ASN A 990 -21.87 -9.31 -29.53
N HIS A 991 -20.91 -8.78 -28.76
CA HIS A 991 -19.67 -9.44 -28.39
C HIS A 991 -19.69 -9.99 -26.98
N ILE A 992 -18.76 -10.92 -26.71
CA ILE A 992 -18.45 -11.36 -25.36
C ILE A 992 -17.92 -10.18 -24.56
N THR A 993 -18.39 -9.96 -23.33
CA THR A 993 -17.95 -8.82 -22.52
C THR A 993 -17.17 -9.24 -21.28
N ASP A 994 -16.17 -8.45 -20.92
CA ASP A 994 -15.44 -8.61 -19.67
C ASP A 994 -16.33 -8.33 -18.43
N PHE A 995 -15.98 -8.95 -17.30
CA PHE A 995 -16.68 -8.78 -16.02
C PHE A 995 -16.78 -7.33 -15.54
N ASP A 996 -15.77 -6.51 -15.85
CA ASP A 996 -15.66 -5.10 -15.42
C ASP A 996 -15.60 -4.12 -16.61
N LEU A 997 -16.47 -4.29 -17.61
CA LEU A 997 -16.60 -3.44 -18.81
C LEU A 997 -16.52 -1.92 -18.51
N ALA A 998 -17.62 -1.32 -18.06
CA ALA A 998 -17.66 0.08 -17.57
C ALA A 998 -18.06 0.13 -16.10
N PHE A 999 -18.95 -0.81 -15.76
CA PHE A 999 -19.58 -1.01 -14.47
C PHE A 999 -18.95 -2.22 -13.77
N GLU A 1000 -19.27 -2.41 -12.50
CA GLU A 1000 -18.77 -3.55 -11.75
C GLU A 1000 -19.73 -4.74 -11.86
N LYS A 1001 -19.17 -5.94 -12.02
CA LYS A 1001 -19.92 -7.21 -11.98
C LYS A 1001 -21.08 -7.25 -12.99
N ILE A 1002 -20.82 -6.80 -14.23
CA ILE A 1002 -21.87 -6.55 -15.21
C ILE A 1002 -22.77 -7.77 -15.42
N GLN A 1003 -24.04 -7.52 -15.70
CA GLN A 1003 -25.03 -8.53 -16.04
C GLN A 1003 -25.46 -8.31 -17.50
N CYS A 1004 -25.40 -9.36 -18.28
CA CYS A 1004 -25.63 -9.36 -19.72
C CYS A 1004 -26.92 -10.15 -20.02
N PHE A 1005 -27.88 -9.47 -20.61
CA PHE A 1005 -29.22 -9.96 -20.92
C PHE A 1005 -29.35 -10.16 -22.43
N PRO A 1006 -29.22 -11.39 -22.95
CA PRO A 1006 -29.28 -11.65 -24.38
C PRO A 1006 -30.72 -11.71 -24.88
N PHE A 1007 -30.93 -11.41 -26.17
CA PHE A 1007 -32.20 -11.64 -26.83
C PHE A 1007 -32.42 -13.13 -27.11
N TYR A 1008 -31.40 -13.85 -27.56
CA TYR A 1008 -31.44 -15.30 -27.79
C TYR A 1008 -30.63 -16.09 -26.77
N VAL A 1009 -31.08 -17.30 -26.46
CA VAL A 1009 -30.31 -18.35 -25.76
C VAL A 1009 -30.23 -19.56 -26.66
N TYR A 1010 -29.09 -20.24 -26.66
CA TYR A 1010 -28.84 -21.42 -27.49
C TYR A 1010 -28.86 -22.70 -26.64
N GLY A 1011 -29.52 -23.72 -27.17
CA GLY A 1011 -29.51 -25.10 -26.67
C GLY A 1011 -28.20 -25.84 -26.99
N LYS A 1012 -28.02 -27.03 -26.42
CA LYS A 1012 -26.84 -27.87 -26.70
C LYS A 1012 -26.83 -28.43 -28.14
N ASP A 1013 -28.01 -28.56 -28.72
CA ASP A 1013 -28.29 -28.94 -30.11
C ASP A 1013 -28.10 -27.78 -31.10
N GLY A 1014 -27.82 -26.57 -30.61
CA GLY A 1014 -27.66 -25.36 -31.42
C GLY A 1014 -28.98 -24.63 -31.72
N ASN A 1015 -30.12 -25.16 -31.28
CA ASN A 1015 -31.41 -24.48 -31.46
C ASN A 1015 -31.46 -23.19 -30.64
N ARG A 1016 -31.90 -22.09 -31.28
CA ARG A 1016 -32.05 -20.79 -30.62
C ARG A 1016 -33.48 -20.59 -30.14
N GLN A 1017 -33.61 -19.98 -28.96
CA GLN A 1017 -34.89 -19.57 -28.38
C GLN A 1017 -34.83 -18.10 -27.95
N GLU A 1018 -35.95 -17.41 -28.08
CA GLU A 1018 -36.10 -16.04 -27.56
C GLU A 1018 -36.11 -16.08 -26.02
N ASN A 1019 -35.33 -15.20 -25.41
CA ASN A 1019 -35.08 -15.19 -23.97
C ASN A 1019 -36.08 -14.32 -23.18
N ILE A 1020 -36.86 -13.49 -23.87
CA ILE A 1020 -37.94 -12.73 -23.26
C ILE A 1020 -39.09 -13.69 -22.94
N THR A 1021 -39.58 -13.61 -21.70
CA THR A 1021 -40.61 -14.53 -21.21
C THR A 1021 -41.95 -14.28 -21.87
N ASP A 1022 -42.71 -15.35 -22.10
CA ASP A 1022 -44.06 -15.24 -22.65
C ASP A 1022 -45.01 -14.51 -21.68
N GLY A 1023 -44.80 -14.66 -20.37
CA GLY A 1023 -45.53 -13.90 -19.35
C GLY A 1023 -45.32 -12.38 -19.48
N ALA A 1024 -44.08 -11.93 -19.70
CA ALA A 1024 -43.81 -10.51 -19.93
C ALA A 1024 -44.43 -10.02 -21.24
N LEU A 1025 -44.35 -10.82 -22.30
CA LEU A 1025 -45.00 -10.50 -23.58
C LEU A 1025 -46.52 -10.34 -23.41
N ALA A 1026 -47.18 -11.30 -22.74
CA ALA A 1026 -48.61 -11.26 -22.48
C ALA A 1026 -49.02 -10.05 -21.64
N LEU A 1027 -48.21 -9.66 -20.64
CA LEU A 1027 -48.43 -8.44 -19.86
C LEU A 1027 -48.47 -7.19 -20.75
N PHE A 1028 -47.50 -7.04 -21.65
CA PHE A 1028 -47.41 -5.89 -22.54
C PHE A 1028 -48.48 -5.93 -23.63
N GLN A 1029 -48.79 -7.10 -24.20
CA GLN A 1029 -49.84 -7.24 -25.21
C GLN A 1029 -51.23 -6.90 -24.65
N ARG A 1030 -51.49 -7.26 -23.39
CA ARG A 1030 -52.74 -6.88 -22.70
C ARG A 1030 -52.87 -5.36 -22.55
N HIS A 1031 -51.75 -4.65 -22.36
CA HIS A 1031 -51.76 -3.20 -22.11
C HIS A 1031 -51.68 -2.36 -23.39
N TYR A 1032 -50.87 -2.76 -24.38
CA TYR A 1032 -50.58 -1.98 -25.60
C TYR A 1032 -51.12 -2.60 -26.90
N GLY A 1033 -51.69 -3.81 -26.85
CA GLY A 1033 -52.27 -4.53 -27.99
C GLY A 1033 -51.45 -5.75 -28.47
N SER A 1034 -52.10 -6.67 -29.17
CA SER A 1034 -51.55 -7.97 -29.60
C SER A 1034 -50.39 -7.88 -30.60
N GLN A 1035 -50.22 -6.74 -31.28
CA GLN A 1035 -49.13 -6.50 -32.22
C GLN A 1035 -47.76 -6.36 -31.56
N VAL A 1036 -47.69 -6.18 -30.24
CA VAL A 1036 -46.41 -6.07 -29.52
C VAL A 1036 -45.63 -7.37 -29.60
N SER A 1037 -44.37 -7.27 -30.01
CA SER A 1037 -43.42 -8.37 -30.15
C SER A 1037 -42.38 -8.39 -29.02
N LYS A 1038 -41.64 -9.49 -28.87
CA LYS A 1038 -40.52 -9.56 -27.92
C LYS A 1038 -39.40 -8.58 -28.27
N TRP A 1039 -39.16 -8.28 -29.55
CA TRP A 1039 -38.21 -7.24 -29.93
C TRP A 1039 -38.63 -5.85 -29.45
N ASP A 1040 -39.93 -5.54 -29.43
CA ASP A 1040 -40.42 -4.27 -28.88
C ASP A 1040 -40.09 -4.18 -27.39
N LEU A 1041 -40.28 -5.26 -26.63
CA LEU A 1041 -39.93 -5.32 -25.20
C LEU A 1041 -38.41 -5.16 -24.98
N PHE A 1042 -37.58 -5.74 -25.85
CA PHE A 1042 -36.12 -5.62 -25.78
C PHE A 1042 -35.66 -4.17 -26.00
N HIS A 1043 -36.17 -3.52 -27.05
CA HIS A 1043 -35.87 -2.10 -27.34
C HIS A 1043 -36.42 -1.17 -26.25
N TYR A 1044 -37.64 -1.42 -25.79
CA TYR A 1044 -38.26 -0.69 -24.68
C TYR A 1044 -37.40 -0.73 -23.41
N ALA A 1045 -36.90 -1.92 -23.05
CA ALA A 1045 -35.99 -2.07 -21.91
C ALA A 1045 -34.74 -1.20 -22.09
N TYR A 1046 -34.14 -1.22 -23.28
CA TYR A 1046 -32.95 -0.41 -23.55
C TYR A 1046 -33.22 1.10 -23.46
N ALA A 1047 -34.38 1.56 -23.92
CA ALA A 1047 -34.79 2.96 -23.82
C ALA A 1047 -34.98 3.39 -22.36
N ILE A 1048 -35.80 2.69 -21.56
CA ILE A 1048 -36.05 3.07 -20.16
C ILE A 1048 -34.76 3.08 -19.34
N LEU A 1049 -33.84 2.14 -19.60
CA LEU A 1049 -32.53 2.13 -18.97
C LEU A 1049 -31.65 3.32 -19.35
N HIS A 1050 -31.95 4.06 -20.41
CA HIS A 1050 -31.30 5.32 -20.81
C HIS A 1050 -31.99 6.58 -20.27
N HIS A 1051 -33.24 6.47 -19.82
CA HIS A 1051 -34.02 7.63 -19.41
C HIS A 1051 -33.41 8.36 -18.18
N PRO A 1052 -33.07 9.67 -18.26
CA PRO A 1052 -32.39 10.40 -17.19
C PRO A 1052 -33.16 10.39 -15.87
N ALA A 1053 -34.44 10.79 -15.89
CA ALA A 1053 -35.29 10.79 -14.70
C ALA A 1053 -35.43 9.40 -14.04
N TYR A 1054 -35.41 8.30 -14.81
CA TYR A 1054 -35.47 6.94 -14.25
C TYR A 1054 -34.18 6.63 -13.48
N ARG A 1055 -33.02 6.93 -14.09
CA ARG A 1055 -31.71 6.72 -13.47
C ARG A 1055 -31.55 7.56 -12.20
N GLU A 1056 -32.03 8.79 -12.21
CA GLU A 1056 -31.95 9.70 -11.07
C GLU A 1056 -32.89 9.26 -9.93
N ARG A 1057 -34.19 9.06 -10.22
CA ARG A 1057 -35.20 8.70 -9.22
C ARG A 1057 -34.90 7.38 -8.53
N TYR A 1058 -34.33 6.41 -9.25
CA TYR A 1058 -34.06 5.06 -8.72
C TYR A 1058 -32.57 4.77 -8.52
N ALA A 1059 -31.70 5.78 -8.51
CA ALA A 1059 -30.24 5.62 -8.40
C ALA A 1059 -29.82 4.71 -7.23
N GLU A 1060 -30.42 4.91 -6.05
CA GLU A 1060 -30.15 4.10 -4.87
C GLU A 1060 -30.61 2.64 -5.04
N ARG A 1061 -31.78 2.40 -5.65
CA ARG A 1061 -32.27 1.02 -5.89
C ARG A 1061 -31.40 0.28 -6.91
N LEU A 1062 -31.03 0.95 -8.00
CA LEU A 1062 -30.17 0.43 -9.06
C LEU A 1062 -28.75 0.06 -8.57
N LYS A 1063 -28.36 0.55 -7.39
CA LYS A 1063 -27.11 0.16 -6.73
C LYS A 1063 -27.19 -1.22 -6.06
N TYR A 1064 -28.35 -1.63 -5.56
CA TYR A 1064 -28.51 -2.84 -4.73
C TYR A 1064 -29.33 -3.95 -5.40
N GLU A 1065 -30.13 -3.62 -6.41
CA GLU A 1065 -31.02 -4.53 -7.12
C GLU A 1065 -30.82 -4.43 -8.64
N LEU A 1066 -31.23 -5.47 -9.38
CA LEU A 1066 -31.32 -5.37 -10.85
C LEU A 1066 -32.44 -4.40 -11.23
N PRO A 1067 -32.37 -3.75 -12.41
CA PRO A 1067 -33.40 -2.83 -12.86
C PRO A 1067 -34.79 -3.46 -12.91
N ARG A 1068 -35.80 -2.63 -12.66
CA ARG A 1068 -37.22 -2.98 -12.85
C ARG A 1068 -37.87 -1.96 -13.77
N LEU A 1069 -38.66 -2.43 -14.73
CA LEU A 1069 -39.25 -1.60 -15.77
C LEU A 1069 -40.71 -1.28 -15.43
N PRO A 1070 -41.10 0.00 -15.40
CA PRO A 1070 -42.50 0.38 -15.31
C PRO A 1070 -43.24 0.00 -16.60
N LEU A 1071 -44.57 0.00 -16.55
CA LEU A 1071 -45.38 0.19 -17.75
C LEU A 1071 -45.59 1.70 -17.96
N LEU A 1072 -45.88 2.10 -19.20
CA LEU A 1072 -46.23 3.46 -19.58
C LEU A 1072 -47.75 3.56 -19.76
N LYS A 1073 -48.35 4.63 -19.23
CA LYS A 1073 -49.78 4.92 -19.36
C LYS A 1073 -50.19 5.16 -20.81
N ARG A 1074 -49.39 5.93 -21.55
CA ARG A 1074 -49.67 6.31 -22.94
C ARG A 1074 -49.06 5.31 -23.93
N ASN A 1075 -49.89 4.79 -24.83
CA ASN A 1075 -49.44 3.91 -25.93
C ASN A 1075 -48.44 4.60 -26.86
N GLU A 1076 -48.59 5.91 -27.09
CA GLU A 1076 -47.68 6.70 -27.90
C GLU A 1076 -46.28 6.77 -27.28
N ALA A 1077 -46.20 7.03 -25.97
CA ALA A 1077 -44.93 7.05 -25.23
C ALA A 1077 -44.22 5.70 -25.29
N PHE A 1078 -44.97 4.59 -25.21
CA PHE A 1078 -44.39 3.24 -25.40
C PHE A 1078 -43.83 3.04 -26.80
N ARG A 1079 -44.57 3.40 -27.85
CA ARG A 1079 -44.09 3.28 -29.24
C ARG A 1079 -42.85 4.15 -29.50
N ALA A 1080 -42.83 5.37 -28.96
CA ALA A 1080 -41.68 6.26 -29.03
C ALA A 1080 -40.46 5.64 -28.32
N ALA A 1081 -40.64 5.14 -27.10
CA ALA A 1081 -39.58 4.45 -26.36
C ALA A 1081 -39.03 3.23 -27.11
N VAL A 1082 -39.88 2.40 -27.72
CA VAL A 1082 -39.45 1.28 -28.56
C VAL A 1082 -38.61 1.76 -29.75
N SER A 1083 -39.07 2.78 -30.46
CA SER A 1083 -38.35 3.30 -31.63
C SER A 1083 -36.99 3.90 -31.27
N LEU A 1084 -36.94 4.74 -30.23
CA LEU A 1084 -35.69 5.37 -29.75
C LEU A 1084 -34.75 4.33 -29.16
N GLY A 1085 -35.27 3.36 -28.42
CA GLY A 1085 -34.51 2.23 -27.89
C GLY A 1085 -33.84 1.40 -28.99
N ARG A 1086 -34.54 1.17 -30.12
CA ARG A 1086 -33.96 0.50 -31.29
C ARG A 1086 -32.83 1.32 -31.90
N GLN A 1087 -33.02 2.63 -32.09
CA GLN A 1087 -31.99 3.50 -32.66
C GLN A 1087 -30.74 3.56 -31.76
N LEU A 1088 -30.91 3.72 -30.45
CA LEU A 1088 -29.83 3.66 -29.48
C LEU A 1088 -29.08 2.32 -29.52
N LEU A 1089 -29.81 1.21 -29.63
CA LEU A 1089 -29.22 -0.12 -29.67
C LEU A 1089 -28.36 -0.34 -30.91
N GLU A 1090 -28.89 0.01 -32.09
CA GLU A 1090 -28.17 -0.09 -33.36
C GLU A 1090 -26.92 0.80 -33.37
N LEU A 1091 -27.06 2.05 -32.88
CA LEU A 1091 -25.96 3.00 -32.77
C LEU A 1091 -24.81 2.45 -31.91
N HIS A 1092 -25.11 1.88 -30.74
CA HIS A 1092 -24.09 1.41 -29.81
C HIS A 1092 -23.44 0.10 -30.25
N ILE A 1093 -24.18 -0.81 -30.89
CA ILE A 1093 -23.63 -2.08 -31.38
C ILE A 1093 -22.76 -1.87 -32.62
N HIS A 1094 -23.13 -0.91 -33.47
CA HIS A 1094 -22.42 -0.61 -34.70
C HIS A 1094 -21.56 0.66 -34.61
N TYR A 1095 -21.02 0.94 -33.42
CA TYR A 1095 -20.21 2.14 -33.15
C TYR A 1095 -19.00 2.31 -34.09
N GLU A 1096 -18.43 1.21 -34.62
CA GLU A 1096 -17.32 1.26 -35.60
C GLU A 1096 -17.78 1.47 -37.05
N ARG A 1097 -19.09 1.52 -37.31
CA ARG A 1097 -19.69 1.65 -38.65
C ARG A 1097 -20.38 2.99 -38.87
N VAL A 1098 -20.48 3.83 -37.83
CA VAL A 1098 -21.03 5.17 -37.98
C VAL A 1098 -20.09 6.05 -38.79
N ASP A 1099 -20.64 7.08 -39.43
CA ASP A 1099 -19.84 8.08 -40.11
C ASP A 1099 -18.97 8.85 -39.10
N PRO A 1100 -17.64 8.95 -39.32
CA PRO A 1100 -16.75 9.65 -38.42
C PRO A 1100 -17.09 11.14 -38.32
N TYR A 1101 -17.09 11.70 -37.12
CA TYR A 1101 -17.25 13.14 -36.94
C TYR A 1101 -16.11 13.92 -37.60
N SER A 1102 -16.44 15.06 -38.21
CA SER A 1102 -15.46 15.90 -38.91
C SER A 1102 -14.66 16.74 -37.90
N LEU A 1103 -13.62 16.14 -37.33
CA LEU A 1103 -12.62 16.85 -36.51
C LEU A 1103 -11.51 17.42 -37.40
N ARG A 1104 -11.05 18.63 -37.07
CA ARG A 1104 -9.95 19.26 -37.81
C ARG A 1104 -8.63 18.59 -37.46
N GLU A 1105 -7.95 18.05 -38.46
CA GLU A 1105 -6.62 17.45 -38.31
C GLU A 1105 -5.55 18.52 -38.47
N ILE A 1106 -4.69 18.66 -37.45
CA ILE A 1106 -3.54 19.55 -37.45
C ILE A 1106 -2.29 18.68 -37.50
N GLU A 1107 -1.60 18.67 -38.63
CA GLU A 1107 -0.32 17.98 -38.83
C GLU A 1107 0.84 18.90 -38.39
N ASP A 1108 1.87 18.36 -37.74
CA ASP A 1108 3.11 19.09 -37.44
C ASP A 1108 4.16 18.81 -38.53
N GLU A 1109 4.56 19.84 -39.29
CA GLU A 1109 5.52 19.70 -40.39
C GLU A 1109 6.88 19.13 -39.97
N ARG A 1110 7.23 19.20 -38.67
CA ARG A 1110 8.48 18.63 -38.14
C ARG A 1110 8.40 17.13 -37.90
N PHE A 1111 7.19 16.57 -37.80
CA PHE A 1111 6.93 15.17 -37.50
C PHE A 1111 5.79 14.65 -38.40
N SER A 1112 6.13 13.95 -39.48
CA SER A 1112 5.10 13.38 -40.37
C SER A 1112 4.35 12.24 -39.68
N TYR A 1113 3.04 12.43 -39.42
CA TYR A 1113 2.17 11.33 -39.00
C TYR A 1113 2.05 10.25 -40.07
N ARG A 1114 2.14 10.63 -41.35
CA ARG A 1114 2.09 9.68 -42.46
C ARG A 1114 3.27 8.71 -42.44
N ASP A 1115 4.42 9.15 -41.95
CA ASP A 1115 5.64 8.35 -41.85
C ASP A 1115 5.67 7.49 -40.57
N ASN A 1116 4.99 7.94 -39.50
CA ASN A 1116 4.88 7.20 -38.24
C ASN A 1116 3.48 7.31 -37.62
N ARG A 1117 2.61 6.35 -37.95
CA ARG A 1117 1.23 6.25 -37.44
C ARG A 1117 1.12 5.49 -36.11
N HIS A 1118 2.24 5.15 -35.50
CA HIS A 1118 2.26 4.42 -34.24
C HIS A 1118 1.88 5.34 -33.07
N ILE A 1119 0.83 4.96 -32.34
CA ILE A 1119 0.28 5.70 -31.20
C ILE A 1119 0.81 5.08 -29.91
N GLU A 1120 1.66 5.82 -29.22
CA GLU A 1120 2.11 5.44 -27.88
C GLU A 1120 1.06 5.82 -26.82
N ARG A 1121 0.51 7.04 -26.90
CA ARG A 1121 -0.43 7.58 -25.93
C ARG A 1121 -1.23 8.75 -26.46
N LEU A 1122 -2.55 8.70 -26.28
CA LEU A 1122 -3.47 9.79 -26.57
C LEU A 1122 -3.50 10.80 -25.41
N ARG A 1123 -3.51 12.10 -25.71
CA ARG A 1123 -3.57 13.17 -24.69
C ARG A 1123 -4.68 14.17 -24.99
N LEU A 1124 -5.64 14.26 -24.08
CA LEU A 1124 -6.68 15.28 -24.10
C LEU A 1124 -6.13 16.58 -23.50
N SER A 1125 -6.36 17.71 -24.17
CA SER A 1125 -6.00 19.03 -23.63
C SER A 1125 -6.83 19.38 -22.39
N PRO A 1126 -6.32 20.22 -21.47
CA PRO A 1126 -7.04 20.61 -20.26
C PRO A 1126 -8.41 21.25 -20.52
N ASP A 1127 -8.54 21.97 -21.64
CA ASP A 1127 -9.79 22.59 -22.10
C ASP A 1127 -10.72 21.63 -22.86
N ARG A 1128 -10.30 20.36 -23.03
CA ARG A 1128 -11.03 19.28 -23.71
C ARG A 1128 -11.37 19.54 -25.18
N ARG A 1129 -10.71 20.51 -25.83
CA ARG A 1129 -10.98 20.88 -27.24
C ARG A 1129 -10.08 20.18 -28.25
N THR A 1130 -8.96 19.60 -27.80
CA THR A 1130 -7.99 18.95 -28.69
C THR A 1130 -7.51 17.62 -28.11
N ILE A 1131 -7.20 16.68 -29.01
CA ILE A 1131 -6.61 15.38 -28.68
C ILE A 1131 -5.31 15.26 -29.47
N GLN A 1132 -4.19 15.27 -28.76
CA GLN A 1132 -2.90 14.92 -29.35
C GLN A 1132 -2.85 13.41 -29.54
N VAL A 1133 -2.81 12.97 -30.80
CA VAL A 1133 -2.76 11.55 -31.18
C VAL A 1133 -1.32 11.05 -31.19
N SER A 1134 -0.42 11.87 -31.76
CA SER A 1134 1.02 11.65 -31.79
C SER A 1134 1.74 13.00 -31.83
N PRO A 1135 3.08 13.07 -31.80
CA PRO A 1135 3.81 14.31 -32.05
C PRO A 1135 3.48 14.95 -33.41
N GLY A 1136 3.06 14.15 -34.40
CA GLY A 1136 2.78 14.60 -35.77
C GLY A 1136 1.31 14.88 -36.08
N LEU A 1137 0.36 14.50 -35.22
CA LEU A 1137 -1.07 14.70 -35.46
C LEU A 1137 -1.81 15.11 -34.19
N THR A 1138 -2.57 16.19 -34.30
CA THR A 1138 -3.55 16.65 -33.29
C THR A 1138 -4.94 16.76 -33.92
N LEU A 1139 -5.94 16.17 -33.27
CA LEU A 1139 -7.35 16.37 -33.61
C LEU A 1139 -7.87 17.57 -32.82
N ALA A 1140 -8.37 18.58 -33.52
CA ALA A 1140 -8.93 19.79 -32.94
C ALA A 1140 -10.44 19.89 -33.15
N ASP A 1141 -11.03 20.86 -32.46
CA ASP A 1141 -12.46 21.18 -32.51
C ASP A 1141 -13.35 20.03 -32.00
N VAL A 1142 -12.88 19.34 -30.95
CA VAL A 1142 -13.65 18.30 -30.25
C VAL A 1142 -14.85 18.94 -29.55
N PRO A 1143 -16.11 18.53 -29.85
CA PRO A 1143 -17.30 19.10 -29.23
C PRO A 1143 -17.36 18.80 -27.72
N GLU A 1144 -17.62 19.81 -26.89
CA GLU A 1144 -17.68 19.65 -25.43
C GLU A 1144 -18.80 18.68 -25.00
N ASP A 1145 -19.93 18.70 -25.71
CA ASP A 1145 -21.08 17.83 -25.40
C ASP A 1145 -20.76 16.34 -25.50
N CYS A 1146 -19.79 15.91 -26.31
CA CYS A 1146 -19.49 14.48 -26.43
C CYS A 1146 -19.02 13.86 -25.10
N PHE A 1147 -18.52 14.67 -24.16
CA PHE A 1147 -18.13 14.21 -22.83
C PHE A 1147 -19.31 13.97 -21.88
N ARG A 1148 -20.53 14.41 -22.21
CA ARG A 1148 -21.74 14.20 -21.39
C ARG A 1148 -22.24 12.75 -21.46
N TYR A 1149 -21.94 12.01 -22.52
CA TYR A 1149 -22.29 10.60 -22.60
C TYR A 1149 -21.32 9.76 -21.76
N VAL A 1150 -21.73 9.48 -20.52
CA VAL A 1150 -20.91 8.80 -19.50
C VAL A 1150 -21.33 7.33 -19.32
N LEU A 1151 -20.34 6.44 -19.33
CA LEU A 1151 -20.49 5.02 -19.01
C LEU A 1151 -19.67 4.72 -17.75
N GLY A 1152 -20.35 4.63 -16.61
CA GLY A 1152 -19.71 4.51 -15.31
C GLY A 1152 -19.13 5.86 -14.87
N HIS A 1153 -17.81 6.02 -14.88
CA HIS A 1153 -17.13 7.20 -14.34
C HIS A 1153 -16.34 8.00 -15.39
N ARG A 1154 -16.47 7.63 -16.67
CA ARG A 1154 -15.78 8.24 -17.81
C ARG A 1154 -16.74 8.43 -18.97
N SER A 1155 -16.52 9.45 -19.78
CA SER A 1155 -17.22 9.58 -21.05
C SER A 1155 -16.86 8.42 -22.00
N ALA A 1156 -17.72 8.16 -22.98
CA ALA A 1156 -17.44 7.21 -24.05
C ALA A 1156 -16.08 7.48 -24.73
N LEU A 1157 -15.78 8.75 -25.01
CA LEU A 1157 -14.51 9.17 -25.62
C LEU A 1157 -13.31 8.97 -24.66
N GLU A 1158 -13.47 9.31 -23.38
CA GLU A 1158 -12.42 9.10 -22.37
C GLU A 1158 -12.07 7.62 -22.17
N TRP A 1159 -13.01 6.69 -22.39
CA TRP A 1159 -12.72 5.26 -22.42
C TRP A 1159 -11.77 4.88 -23.56
N VAL A 1160 -12.02 5.38 -24.78
CA VAL A 1160 -11.14 5.14 -25.93
C VAL A 1160 -9.75 5.74 -25.68
N LEU A 1161 -9.69 6.98 -25.19
CA LEU A 1161 -8.43 7.65 -24.86
C LEU A 1161 -7.60 6.88 -23.84
N GLU A 1162 -8.25 6.29 -22.84
CA GLU A 1162 -7.57 5.52 -21.80
C GLU A 1162 -7.13 4.15 -22.32
N GLN A 1163 -7.97 3.44 -23.07
CA GLN A 1163 -7.68 2.06 -23.49
C GLN A 1163 -6.71 1.96 -24.67
N TYR A 1164 -6.83 2.84 -25.67
CA TYR A 1164 -6.00 2.82 -26.89
C TYR A 1164 -4.68 3.57 -26.69
N GLN A 1165 -3.86 3.04 -25.78
CA GLN A 1165 -2.48 3.45 -25.56
C GLN A 1165 -1.58 2.24 -25.29
N LEU A 1166 -0.29 2.36 -25.57
CA LEU A 1166 0.70 1.33 -25.25
C LEU A 1166 0.77 1.13 -23.74
N ARG A 1167 0.58 -0.12 -23.27
CA ARG A 1167 0.61 -0.45 -21.84
C ARG A 1167 1.53 -1.62 -21.58
N ARG A 1168 2.36 -1.51 -20.54
CA ARG A 1168 3.20 -2.61 -20.06
C ARG A 1168 2.76 -3.02 -18.66
N ASP A 1169 2.41 -4.29 -18.49
CA ASP A 1169 2.18 -4.85 -17.17
C ASP A 1169 3.53 -5.13 -16.50
N GLN A 1170 3.78 -4.50 -15.34
CA GLN A 1170 5.09 -4.54 -14.70
C GLN A 1170 5.50 -5.93 -14.19
N ARG A 1171 4.53 -6.79 -13.82
CA ARG A 1171 4.81 -8.09 -13.20
C ARG A 1171 4.97 -9.21 -14.22
N SER A 1172 4.14 -9.25 -15.25
CA SER A 1172 4.30 -10.20 -16.36
C SER A 1172 5.33 -9.73 -17.40
N GLY A 1173 5.58 -8.43 -17.48
CA GLY A 1173 6.41 -7.82 -18.51
C GLY A 1173 5.72 -7.68 -19.88
N ILE A 1174 4.49 -8.19 -20.03
CA ILE A 1174 3.71 -8.21 -21.27
C ILE A 1174 3.34 -6.77 -21.67
N VAL A 1175 3.50 -6.47 -22.96
CA VAL A 1175 3.10 -5.21 -23.57
C VAL A 1175 1.80 -5.44 -24.36
N LEU A 1176 0.80 -4.63 -24.08
CA LEU A 1176 -0.44 -4.55 -24.86
C LEU A 1176 -0.33 -3.34 -25.79
N ASP A 1177 -0.32 -3.61 -27.09
CA ASP A 1177 -0.19 -2.61 -28.13
C ASP A 1177 -1.49 -2.53 -28.94
N PRO A 1178 -2.23 -1.41 -28.88
CA PRO A 1178 -3.47 -1.24 -29.62
C PRO A 1178 -3.27 -0.92 -31.10
N ASN A 1179 -2.03 -0.66 -31.54
CA ASN A 1179 -1.75 -0.28 -32.91
C ASN A 1179 -1.98 -1.45 -33.87
N ARG A 1180 -2.57 -1.13 -35.02
CA ARG A 1180 -2.95 -2.11 -36.04
C ARG A 1180 -2.14 -1.88 -37.31
N PRO A 1181 -1.10 -2.69 -37.57
CA PRO A 1181 -0.32 -2.56 -38.80
C PRO A 1181 -1.16 -2.78 -40.06
N ASP A 1182 -2.23 -3.56 -39.96
CA ASP A 1182 -3.19 -3.83 -41.03
C ASP A 1182 -4.17 -2.67 -41.29
N ASP A 1183 -4.39 -1.80 -40.31
CA ASP A 1183 -5.29 -0.63 -40.41
C ASP A 1183 -4.75 0.53 -39.54
N PRO A 1184 -3.70 1.23 -40.01
CA PRO A 1184 -3.00 2.24 -39.20
C PRO A 1184 -3.87 3.43 -38.76
N ASP A 1185 -4.96 3.71 -39.48
CA ASP A 1185 -5.87 4.82 -39.20
C ASP A 1185 -7.03 4.40 -38.28
N TYR A 1186 -7.09 3.13 -37.87
CA TYR A 1186 -8.19 2.58 -37.07
C TYR A 1186 -8.48 3.41 -35.83
N ILE A 1187 -7.46 3.77 -35.04
CA ILE A 1187 -7.64 4.49 -33.77
C ILE A 1187 -8.15 5.91 -34.01
N VAL A 1188 -7.62 6.62 -35.01
CA VAL A 1188 -8.06 7.98 -35.37
C VAL A 1188 -9.51 7.95 -35.87
N ARG A 1189 -9.85 6.97 -36.71
CA ARG A 1189 -11.21 6.76 -37.20
C ARG A 1189 -12.16 6.46 -36.04
N LEU A 1190 -11.77 5.58 -35.13
CA LEU A 1190 -12.56 5.23 -33.95
C LEU A 1190 -12.82 6.44 -33.04
N LEU A 1191 -11.82 7.29 -32.77
CA LEU A 1191 -12.01 8.51 -31.98
C LEU A 1191 -13.12 9.39 -32.56
N LYS A 1192 -13.07 9.64 -33.87
CA LYS A 1192 -14.09 10.42 -34.59
C LYS A 1192 -15.46 9.75 -34.57
N GLN A 1193 -15.51 8.43 -34.72
CA GLN A 1193 -16.76 7.67 -34.65
C GLN A 1193 -17.40 7.72 -33.27
N VAL A 1194 -16.60 7.61 -32.20
CA VAL A 1194 -17.11 7.68 -30.83
C VAL A 1194 -17.58 9.09 -30.46
N VAL A 1195 -17.02 10.16 -31.07
CA VAL A 1195 -17.61 11.50 -30.99
C VAL A 1195 -19.01 11.51 -31.60
N THR A 1196 -19.19 10.97 -32.81
CA THR A 1196 -20.52 10.85 -33.45
C THR A 1196 -21.50 10.07 -32.57
N VAL A 1197 -21.09 8.90 -32.08
CA VAL A 1197 -21.92 8.07 -31.18
C VAL A 1197 -22.35 8.87 -29.97
N SER A 1198 -21.42 9.56 -29.31
CA SER A 1198 -21.73 10.30 -28.08
C SER A 1198 -22.78 11.39 -28.30
N LEU A 1199 -22.66 12.17 -29.38
CA LEU A 1199 -23.59 13.26 -29.69
C LEU A 1199 -24.97 12.73 -30.12
N GLN A 1200 -25.01 11.68 -30.94
CA GLN A 1200 -26.26 11.05 -31.36
C GLN A 1200 -26.98 10.39 -30.18
N THR A 1201 -26.25 9.73 -29.27
CA THR A 1201 -26.82 9.17 -28.05
C THR A 1201 -27.47 10.26 -27.19
N LEU A 1202 -26.83 11.42 -27.02
CA LEU A 1202 -27.41 12.53 -26.26
C LEU A 1202 -28.70 13.04 -26.91
N THR A 1203 -28.68 13.22 -28.22
CA THR A 1203 -29.87 13.65 -28.99
C THR A 1203 -31.04 12.68 -28.79
N LEU A 1204 -30.80 11.38 -28.96
CA LEU A 1204 -31.83 10.35 -28.78
C LEU A 1204 -32.33 10.24 -27.33
N VAL A 1205 -31.48 10.51 -26.35
CA VAL A 1205 -31.85 10.52 -24.93
C VAL A 1205 -32.69 11.75 -24.59
N GLU A 1206 -32.36 12.92 -25.15
CA GLU A 1206 -33.16 14.14 -24.99
C GLU A 1206 -34.53 14.00 -25.66
N GLU A 1207 -34.61 13.39 -26.84
CA GLU A 1207 -35.89 13.03 -27.48
C GLU A 1207 -36.71 12.03 -26.64
N LEU A 1208 -36.03 11.05 -26.02
CA LEU A 1208 -36.69 10.07 -25.15
C LEU A 1208 -37.30 10.73 -23.91
N GLU A 1209 -36.57 11.64 -23.27
CA GLU A 1209 -37.03 12.38 -22.09
C GLU A 1209 -38.23 13.29 -22.40
N GLN A 1210 -38.32 13.81 -23.63
CA GLN A 1210 -39.50 14.56 -24.07
C GLN A 1210 -40.69 13.64 -24.37
N ALA A 1211 -40.45 12.47 -24.96
CA ALA A 1211 -41.50 11.55 -25.37
C ALA A 1211 -42.12 10.78 -24.18
N VAL A 1212 -41.31 10.46 -23.16
CA VAL A 1212 -41.70 9.71 -21.97
C VAL A 1212 -41.45 10.58 -20.75
N THR A 1213 -42.48 10.84 -19.96
CA THR A 1213 -42.36 11.64 -18.73
C THR A 1213 -42.48 10.74 -17.50
N PRO A 1214 -41.95 11.13 -16.32
CA PRO A 1214 -42.12 10.36 -15.08
C PRO A 1214 -43.60 10.09 -14.72
N GLU A 1215 -44.52 10.96 -15.13
CA GLU A 1215 -45.96 10.83 -14.95
C GLU A 1215 -46.55 9.67 -15.77
N ASP A 1216 -45.88 9.27 -16.87
CA ASP A 1216 -46.27 8.13 -17.68
C ASP A 1216 -46.02 6.80 -16.97
N TRP A 1217 -45.13 6.74 -15.97
CA TRP A 1217 -44.80 5.49 -15.28
C TRP A 1217 -45.96 5.02 -14.41
N GLN A 1218 -46.28 3.73 -14.54
CA GLN A 1218 -47.28 3.06 -13.72
C GLN A 1218 -46.83 1.65 -13.33
N ALA A 1219 -47.50 1.09 -12.33
CA ALA A 1219 -47.25 -0.25 -11.83
C ALA A 1219 -47.41 -1.30 -12.96
N ALA A 1220 -46.51 -2.28 -12.99
CA ALA A 1220 -46.61 -3.43 -13.90
C ALA A 1220 -47.60 -4.49 -13.38
N PHE A 1221 -47.85 -4.48 -12.07
CA PHE A 1221 -48.89 -5.26 -11.41
C PHE A 1221 -50.01 -4.31 -10.98
N PRO A 1222 -51.30 -4.63 -11.18
CA PRO A 1222 -52.37 -3.86 -10.57
C PRO A 1222 -52.13 -3.76 -9.06
N SER A 1223 -52.40 -2.60 -8.46
CA SER A 1223 -52.61 -2.53 -7.02
C SER A 1223 -53.68 -3.59 -6.69
N ALA A 1224 -53.36 -4.55 -5.84
CA ALA A 1224 -54.29 -5.62 -5.46
C ALA A 1224 -55.62 -5.06 -4.95
#